data_AF-A0A6A7VT43-F1
#
_entry.id   AF-A0A6A7VT43-F1
#
_cell.length_a   1.000
_cell.length_b   1.000
_cell.length_c   1.000
_cell.angle_alpha   90.00
_cell.angle_beta   90.00
_cell.angle_gamma   90.00
#
_symmetry.space_group_name_H-M   'P 1'
#
loop_
_entity.id
_entity.type
_entity.pdbx_description
1 polymer ?
#
loop_
_entity_poly.entity_id
_entity_poly.type
_entity_poly.pdbx_seq_one_letter_code
_entity_poly.pdbx_strand_id
1 'polypeptide(L)'
;GGPSKVSPDCAGWDRLGAACLRPAEGLGDHLGMSGVSKVSPDCLSASAFNVPIKAVSIQWLSKHYDEIEEEPGMIVIDEAHHALAKTYKGMWDRFPKAKFLGLTATPCRLNGKGFTDLFDVLVQSWSVPEFISKGRLATYDFVSIKSDGVTQRLIDSLQKRGADGDYQNKEMDMLLNKKPSIERLYQSLEEFGKDRKGIVYAINISHAQKITKLYQENGVKAIAIDSKTPATERQQDIEAFKKGDIQVLVNVDIFSEGFDCPDVEFVQLARPTLSLAKYLQMVGRGLRVAKGKKNCVIIDNVGLYRVFGLPSQVWNWNAMFEGKLKVGKRKETPKDREFFLMNEKQDDIQIHPDSEMMMVMSHEELLQTIQYREFVDSRGEFAIIKLPDGKMTVVNRQGEQVLEPGDYYDMKLLDGNILFYRHCRKEVCYYDLLSGAIIDDGPNVYDVPKVVTLEGWEFIKYGDVYMSRTYEHFSWPYCPSKYDLFNFGDYLIYRYNYLVDSGCQEWYYYEGGNGLMMKATIDSNRVCFLRGDYEHVYWMCATLRCGCIVVMDSKQDYYLVDSYLKKTYIGCNNPKNENEDLHIVMPRLGKKYYDEMMLQEKKKEASEMILLHEKSEAGHVELYQAGKKWGIKVDGRVVVPPLYRSIAQPVGAYCAFEEIPRYWGIMTLKGKVIVDAKYEKVEIHDGGIAVVTDITGKTQTIYLK
;
A
#
# COMPACT_ATOMS: atom_id res chain seq x y z
N GLY A 1 8.57 -5.07 33.00
CA GLY A 1 8.26 -3.90 33.84
C GLY A 1 9.46 -2.99 33.83
N GLY A 2 9.25 -1.71 33.50
CA GLY A 2 10.28 -0.68 33.36
C GLY A 2 10.51 -0.27 31.90
N PRO A 3 10.15 0.96 31.46
CA PRO A 3 10.57 1.49 30.17
C PRO A 3 12.05 1.88 30.24
N SER A 4 12.81 1.49 29.22
CA SER A 4 14.24 1.79 29.06
C SER A 4 14.48 3.30 29.06
N LYS A 5 15.36 3.77 29.96
CA LYS A 5 15.87 5.14 29.94
C LYS A 5 16.94 5.23 28.84
N VAL A 6 16.67 6.02 27.80
CA VAL A 6 17.68 6.43 26.81
C VAL A 6 18.38 7.67 27.36
N SER A 7 19.72 7.67 27.35
CA SER A 7 20.55 8.77 27.85
C SER A 7 20.53 9.96 26.87
N PRO A 8 20.58 11.23 27.32
CA PRO A 8 20.45 12.41 26.46
C PRO A 8 21.65 12.69 25.54
N ASP A 9 22.82 12.10 25.78
CA ASP A 9 24.09 12.48 25.14
C ASP A 9 24.37 11.82 23.77
N CYS A 10 23.37 11.21 23.12
CA CYS A 10 23.57 10.37 21.93
C CYS A 10 23.15 11.01 20.59
N ALA A 11 22.85 12.31 20.56
CA ALA A 11 22.45 12.99 19.33
C ALA A 11 23.69 13.32 18.46
N GLY A 12 23.85 12.63 17.33
CA GLY A 12 24.97 12.76 16.38
C GLY A 12 24.99 14.08 15.57
N TRP A 13 24.90 15.22 16.25
CA TRP A 13 24.90 16.55 15.61
C TRP A 13 26.30 17.05 15.21
N ASP A 14 27.37 16.44 15.71
CA ASP A 14 28.76 16.87 15.44
C ASP A 14 29.16 16.81 13.96
N ARG A 15 28.37 16.18 13.08
CA ARG A 15 28.69 16.08 11.63
C ARG A 15 27.74 16.78 10.68
N LEU A 16 26.59 17.30 11.11
CA LEU A 16 25.74 18.12 10.24
C LEU A 16 26.45 19.44 9.88
N GLY A 17 27.25 20.00 10.80
CA GLY A 17 28.08 21.17 10.51
C GLY A 17 29.27 20.89 9.56
N ALA A 18 29.77 19.65 9.49
CA ALA A 18 31.01 19.33 8.78
C ALA A 18 30.80 18.70 7.38
N ALA A 19 29.67 18.04 7.13
CA ALA A 19 29.42 17.31 5.89
C ALA A 19 28.49 18.05 4.90
N CYS A 20 27.59 18.92 5.37
CA CYS A 20 26.59 19.57 4.52
C CYS A 20 27.07 20.86 3.83
N LEU A 21 28.32 21.29 4.02
CA LEU A 21 28.84 22.57 3.50
C LEU A 21 30.25 22.48 2.88
N ARG A 22 30.62 21.36 2.24
CA ARG A 22 31.77 21.37 1.32
C ARG A 22 31.31 21.74 -0.09
N PRO A 23 31.80 22.84 -0.68
CA PRO A 23 31.72 23.01 -2.13
C PRO A 23 32.43 21.83 -2.79
N ALA A 24 31.87 21.33 -3.89
CA ALA A 24 32.53 20.35 -4.73
C ALA A 24 33.80 20.99 -5.34
N GLU A 25 34.96 20.72 -4.74
CA GLU A 25 36.24 20.95 -5.41
C GLU A 25 36.65 19.68 -6.16
N GLY A 26 36.86 19.82 -7.47
CA GLY A 26 37.60 18.84 -8.27
C GLY A 26 36.80 18.14 -9.38
N LEU A 27 36.37 18.89 -10.41
CA LEU A 27 36.20 18.38 -11.78
C LEU A 27 36.05 19.57 -12.72
N GLY A 28 37.16 20.07 -13.23
CA GLY A 28 37.19 21.23 -14.11
C GLY A 28 38.58 21.47 -14.69
N ASP A 29 39.03 20.57 -15.55
CA ASP A 29 40.03 20.88 -16.58
C ASP A 29 39.80 19.91 -17.74
N HIS A 30 38.88 20.28 -18.63
CA HIS A 30 38.85 19.95 -20.06
C HIS A 30 37.57 20.52 -20.65
N LEU A 31 37.65 21.74 -21.18
CA LEU A 31 36.94 22.26 -22.35
C LEU A 31 37.01 23.80 -22.27
N GLY A 32 37.93 24.38 -23.03
CA GLY A 32 38.04 25.82 -23.16
C GLY A 32 36.88 26.36 -23.98
N MET A 33 36.09 27.28 -23.40
CA MET A 33 35.32 28.28 -24.13
C MET A 33 35.34 29.58 -23.32
N SER A 34 35.94 30.60 -23.93
CA SER A 34 35.95 31.99 -23.50
C SER A 34 34.57 32.63 -23.70
N GLY A 35 33.98 33.22 -22.65
CA GLY A 35 32.75 33.99 -22.76
C GLY A 35 32.39 34.67 -21.45
N VAL A 36 32.67 35.97 -21.36
CA VAL A 36 32.35 36.81 -20.20
C VAL A 36 30.85 37.08 -20.14
N SER A 37 30.16 36.60 -19.10
CA SER A 37 28.87 37.15 -18.68
C SER A 37 28.82 37.23 -17.16
N LYS A 38 28.79 38.47 -16.64
CA LYS A 38 28.64 38.82 -15.23
C LYS A 38 27.39 38.18 -14.63
N VAL A 39 27.56 37.34 -13.62
CA VAL A 39 26.51 37.00 -12.63
C VAL A 39 27.01 37.48 -11.26
N SER A 40 26.12 38.19 -10.57
CA SER A 40 26.33 38.88 -9.30
C SER A 40 26.78 37.95 -8.16
N PRO A 41 27.73 38.36 -7.29
CA PRO A 41 28.20 37.58 -6.16
C PRO A 41 27.30 37.81 -4.93
N ASP A 42 26.17 37.13 -4.86
CA ASP A 42 25.39 36.98 -3.61
C ASP A 42 25.32 35.49 -3.22
N CYS A 43 26.50 34.91 -2.95
CA CYS A 43 26.60 33.66 -2.19
C CYS A 43 26.92 34.04 -0.75
N LEU A 44 25.87 34.29 0.04
CA LEU A 44 25.94 34.55 1.47
C LEU A 44 26.67 33.40 2.17
N SER A 45 27.79 33.71 2.80
CA SER A 45 28.48 32.82 3.72
C SER A 45 27.55 32.46 4.88
N ALA A 46 27.55 31.19 5.29
CA ALA A 46 26.78 30.64 6.41
C ALA A 46 27.11 31.27 7.79
N SER A 47 27.95 32.31 7.82
CA SER A 47 28.19 33.16 8.99
C SER A 47 27.17 34.30 9.16
N ALA A 48 26.24 34.50 8.20
CA ALA A 48 25.31 35.64 8.20
C ALA A 48 23.97 35.39 8.93
N PHE A 49 23.65 34.15 9.33
CA PHE A 49 22.40 33.84 10.03
C PHE A 49 22.69 33.08 11.33
N ASN A 50 22.69 33.81 12.45
CA ASN A 50 22.77 33.23 13.79
C ASN A 50 21.41 32.62 14.17
N VAL A 51 20.96 31.58 13.44
CA VAL A 51 19.73 30.85 13.77
C VAL A 51 20.05 29.87 14.90
N PRO A 52 19.44 30.00 16.09
CA PRO A 52 19.69 29.08 17.19
C PRO A 52 19.15 27.69 16.84
N ILE A 53 20.05 26.71 16.67
CA ILE A 53 19.69 25.30 16.48
C ILE A 53 19.70 24.61 17.84
N LYS A 54 18.58 23.97 18.22
CA LYS A 54 18.47 23.14 19.44
C LYS A 54 18.22 21.68 19.05
N ALA A 55 19.07 20.78 19.56
CA ALA A 55 18.94 19.34 19.39
C ALA A 55 18.44 18.70 20.68
N VAL A 56 17.27 18.06 20.65
CA VAL A 56 16.66 17.41 21.83
C VAL A 56 16.00 16.10 21.44
N SER A 57 15.94 15.14 22.37
CA SER A 57 15.17 13.91 22.17
C SER A 57 13.68 14.15 22.41
N ILE A 58 12.82 13.37 21.74
CA ILE A 58 11.37 13.49 21.93
C ILE A 58 10.94 13.17 23.37
N GLN A 59 11.63 12.26 24.05
CA GLN A 59 11.35 11.90 25.44
C GLN A 59 11.69 13.06 26.38
N TRP A 60 12.76 13.81 26.10
CA TRP A 60 13.10 15.01 26.86
C TRP A 60 12.10 16.13 26.55
N LEU A 61 11.85 16.42 25.27
CA LEU A 61 10.94 17.49 24.83
C LEU A 61 9.52 17.30 25.40
N SER A 62 9.01 16.07 25.40
CA SER A 62 7.67 15.76 25.93
C SER A 62 7.46 16.12 27.41
N LYS A 63 8.54 16.32 28.17
CA LYS A 63 8.51 16.69 29.59
C LYS A 63 8.90 18.14 29.86
N HIS A 64 9.47 18.83 28.87
CA HIS A 64 10.07 20.15 29.04
C HIS A 64 9.62 21.13 27.95
N TYR A 65 8.40 20.97 27.42
CA TYR A 65 7.84 21.91 26.44
C TYR A 65 7.82 23.35 26.94
N ASP A 66 7.65 23.55 28.25
CA ASP A 66 7.59 24.87 28.88
C ASP A 66 8.98 25.52 29.01
N GLU A 67 10.06 24.75 28.86
CA GLU A 67 11.44 25.26 28.83
C GLU A 67 11.86 25.74 27.43
N ILE A 68 11.01 25.53 26.41
CA ILE A 68 11.21 26.06 25.07
C ILE A 68 10.58 27.46 25.02
N GLU A 69 11.38 28.46 25.38
CA GLU A 69 10.97 29.88 25.44
C GLU A 69 10.67 30.49 24.07
N GLU A 70 11.38 30.06 23.02
CA GLU A 70 11.25 30.58 21.65
C GLU A 70 10.45 29.61 20.76
N GLU A 71 9.51 30.14 19.97
CA GLU A 71 8.74 29.35 19.01
C GLU A 71 9.62 29.00 17.79
N PRO A 72 9.92 27.72 17.54
CA PRO A 72 10.79 27.33 16.43
C PRO A 72 10.10 27.59 15.09
N GLY A 73 10.82 28.22 14.15
CA GLY A 73 10.34 28.38 12.77
C GLY A 73 10.28 27.06 11.99
N MET A 74 11.13 26.10 12.34
CA MET A 74 11.18 24.78 11.73
C MET A 74 11.55 23.71 12.77
N ILE A 75 10.92 22.55 12.66
CA ILE A 75 11.19 21.36 13.46
C ILE A 75 11.58 20.23 12.50
N VAL A 76 12.80 19.72 12.67
CA VAL A 76 13.30 18.56 11.92
C VAL A 76 13.19 17.34 12.81
N ILE A 77 12.51 16.30 12.31
CA ILE A 77 12.29 15.04 13.01
C ILE A 77 13.09 13.97 12.30
N ASP A 78 14.16 13.50 12.94
CA ASP A 78 14.86 12.31 12.48
C ASP A 78 14.08 11.04 12.84
N GLU A 79 14.24 10.00 12.03
CA GLU A 79 13.49 8.75 12.10
C GLU A 79 11.97 8.95 12.27
N ALA A 80 11.41 9.83 11.45
CA ALA A 80 10.00 10.22 11.49
C ALA A 80 9.03 9.03 11.36
N HIS A 81 9.49 7.87 10.91
CA HIS A 81 8.70 6.65 10.90
C HIS A 81 8.31 6.14 12.31
N HIS A 82 9.06 6.52 13.34
CA HIS A 82 8.72 6.30 14.75
C HIS A 82 7.66 7.29 15.28
N ALA A 83 7.24 8.26 14.48
CA ALA A 83 6.21 9.22 14.85
C ALA A 83 4.86 8.52 15.04
N LEU A 84 4.61 8.05 16.27
CA LEU A 84 3.30 7.65 16.72
C LEU A 84 2.46 8.91 16.95
N ALA A 85 1.28 8.94 16.32
CA ALA A 85 0.40 10.10 16.31
C ALA A 85 0.17 10.72 17.70
N LYS A 86 0.12 9.95 18.79
CA LYS A 86 -0.17 10.53 20.12
C LYS A 86 0.98 11.35 20.72
N THR A 87 2.22 10.84 20.67
CA THR A 87 3.37 11.52 21.28
C THR A 87 3.84 12.70 20.44
N TYR A 88 3.71 12.56 19.11
CA TYR A 88 4.18 13.55 18.16
C TYR A 88 3.16 14.67 17.94
N LYS A 89 1.84 14.40 17.97
CA LYS A 89 0.81 15.45 17.83
C LYS A 89 0.98 16.59 18.83
N GLY A 90 1.46 16.31 20.04
CA GLY A 90 1.78 17.36 21.01
C GLY A 90 2.74 18.43 20.48
N MET A 91 3.68 18.09 19.59
CA MET A 91 4.56 19.08 18.94
C MET A 91 3.79 19.96 17.95
N TRP A 92 2.89 19.37 17.16
CA TRP A 92 2.05 20.13 16.21
C TRP A 92 1.06 21.02 16.95
N ASP A 93 0.47 20.53 18.04
CA ASP A 93 -0.45 21.30 18.88
C ASP A 93 0.28 22.47 19.57
N ARG A 94 1.52 22.25 20.03
CA ARG A 94 2.32 23.25 20.76
C ARG A 94 3.00 24.28 19.85
N PHE A 95 3.37 23.89 18.64
CA PHE A 95 4.09 24.70 17.66
C PHE A 95 3.35 24.73 16.30
N PRO A 96 2.11 25.24 16.23
CA PRO A 96 1.26 25.16 15.03
C PRO A 96 1.79 26.01 13.86
N LYS A 97 2.69 26.96 14.13
CA LYS A 97 3.29 27.82 13.08
C LYS A 97 4.60 27.27 12.52
N ALA A 98 5.20 26.27 13.17
CA ALA A 98 6.47 25.70 12.75
C ALA A 98 6.31 24.89 11.45
N LYS A 99 7.32 24.92 10.58
CA LYS A 99 7.41 23.96 9.47
C LYS A 99 7.98 22.64 9.96
N PHE A 100 7.37 21.52 9.58
CA PHE A 100 7.81 20.19 10.00
C PHE A 100 8.49 19.46 8.83
N LEU A 101 9.73 19.03 9.05
CA LEU A 101 10.47 18.18 8.11
C LEU A 101 10.75 16.83 8.77
N GLY A 102 10.10 15.78 8.28
CA GLY A 102 10.37 14.41 8.71
C GLY A 102 11.41 13.75 7.82
N LEU A 103 12.49 13.24 8.40
CA LEU A 103 13.50 12.44 7.71
C LEU A 103 13.30 10.97 8.09
N THR A 104 13.22 10.09 7.10
CA THR A 104 13.16 8.65 7.35
C THR A 104 13.57 7.84 6.12
N ALA A 105 14.22 6.71 6.36
CA ALA A 105 14.46 5.71 5.32
C ALA A 105 13.18 4.97 4.89
N THR A 106 12.10 5.02 5.69
CA THR A 106 10.87 4.26 5.45
C THR A 106 9.61 5.05 5.81
N PRO A 107 8.95 5.73 4.86
CA PRO A 107 7.71 6.46 5.10
C PRO A 107 6.48 5.53 5.23
N CYS A 108 6.58 4.45 6.01
CA CYS A 108 5.49 3.50 6.28
C CYS A 108 5.37 3.18 7.78
N ARG A 109 4.14 3.02 8.30
CA ARG A 109 3.90 2.53 9.67
C ARG A 109 3.57 1.03 9.65
N LEU A 110 4.06 0.30 10.64
CA LEU A 110 3.75 -1.13 10.85
C LEU A 110 2.25 -1.43 10.93
N ASN A 111 1.45 -0.49 11.43
CA ASN A 111 -0.01 -0.63 11.51
C ASN A 111 -0.73 -0.37 10.17
N GLY A 112 0.02 -0.10 9.10
CA GLY A 112 -0.50 0.17 7.75
C GLY A 112 -1.16 1.53 7.58
N LYS A 113 -1.13 2.41 8.59
CA LYS A 113 -1.59 3.80 8.44
C LYS A 113 -0.51 4.63 7.75
N GLY A 114 -0.92 5.52 6.86
CA GLY A 114 -0.03 6.51 6.25
C GLY A 114 0.49 7.55 7.25
N PHE A 115 1.28 8.48 6.73
CA PHE A 115 1.82 9.67 7.40
C PHE A 115 1.10 10.97 7.00
N THR A 116 0.09 10.88 6.15
CA THR A 116 -0.75 12.02 5.73
C THR A 116 -1.52 12.67 6.88
N ASP A 117 -1.56 12.04 8.06
CA ASP A 117 -2.09 12.64 9.29
C ASP A 117 -1.11 13.57 10.01
N LEU A 118 0.17 13.59 9.61
CA LEU A 118 1.24 14.42 10.20
C LEU A 118 1.98 15.29 9.18
N PHE A 119 2.15 14.81 7.95
CA PHE A 119 2.93 15.48 6.90
C PHE A 119 2.10 15.66 5.64
N ASP A 120 2.23 16.82 5.00
CA ASP A 120 1.45 17.18 3.81
C ASP A 120 1.97 16.51 2.52
N VAL A 121 3.30 16.40 2.39
CA VAL A 121 3.98 15.98 1.16
C VAL A 121 5.15 15.05 1.49
N LEU A 122 5.31 13.99 0.69
CA LEU A 122 6.53 13.17 0.68
C LEU A 122 7.50 13.71 -0.39
N VAL A 123 8.72 14.05 0.04
CA VAL A 123 9.84 14.33 -0.86
C VAL A 123 10.76 13.11 -0.86
N GLN A 124 10.99 12.51 -2.03
CA GLN A 124 11.78 11.28 -2.17
C GLN A 124 13.22 11.58 -2.57
N SER A 125 14.16 10.83 -1.99
CA SER A 125 15.56 10.77 -2.42
C SER A 125 15.77 9.69 -3.48
N TRP A 126 17.02 9.49 -3.91
CA TRP A 126 17.41 8.31 -4.69
C TRP A 126 17.06 7.01 -3.96
N SER A 127 16.73 5.99 -4.74
CA SER A 127 16.53 4.61 -4.33
C SER A 127 17.87 3.92 -4.01
N VAL A 128 17.81 2.77 -3.32
CA VAL A 128 19.01 1.96 -3.03
C VAL A 128 19.78 1.57 -4.30
N PRO A 129 19.15 1.09 -5.39
CA PRO A 129 19.83 0.84 -6.66
C PRO A 129 20.58 2.05 -7.21
N GLU A 130 19.98 3.25 -7.16
CA GLU A 130 20.60 4.49 -7.66
C GLU A 130 21.79 4.92 -6.79
N PHE A 131 21.69 4.74 -5.47
CA PHE A 131 22.84 5.01 -4.61
C PHE A 131 23.98 4.01 -4.85
N ILE A 132 23.68 2.73 -5.12
CA ILE A 132 24.69 1.73 -5.48
C ILE A 132 25.32 2.06 -6.83
N SER A 133 24.52 2.38 -7.86
CA SER A 133 25.02 2.71 -9.21
C SER A 133 25.94 3.93 -9.21
N LYS A 134 25.67 4.91 -8.33
CA LYS A 134 26.51 6.10 -8.13
C LYS A 134 27.68 5.90 -7.17
N GLY A 135 27.93 4.68 -6.71
CA GLY A 135 29.01 4.36 -5.77
C GLY A 135 28.87 5.05 -4.40
N ARG A 136 27.64 5.40 -4.00
CA ARG A 136 27.31 6.00 -2.69
C ARG A 136 26.93 4.95 -1.64
N LEU A 137 26.45 3.78 -2.09
CA LEU A 137 26.31 2.57 -1.31
C LEU A 137 27.18 1.46 -1.91
N ALA A 138 27.66 0.56 -1.06
CA ALA A 138 28.37 -0.64 -1.46
C ALA A 138 27.40 -1.66 -2.07
N THR A 139 27.91 -2.48 -2.99
CA THR A 139 27.20 -3.67 -3.48
C THR A 139 27.15 -4.75 -2.41
N TYR A 140 26.30 -5.76 -2.60
CA TYR A 140 26.15 -6.82 -1.62
C TYR A 140 25.88 -8.20 -2.23
N ASP A 141 26.34 -9.24 -1.55
CA ASP A 141 25.82 -10.60 -1.68
C ASP A 141 24.68 -10.77 -0.68
N PHE A 142 23.59 -11.41 -1.09
CA PHE A 142 22.47 -11.72 -0.23
C PHE A 142 22.25 -13.23 -0.20
N VAL A 143 22.42 -13.83 0.98
CA VAL A 143 22.12 -15.25 1.23
C VAL A 143 20.99 -15.36 2.24
N SER A 144 20.08 -16.31 2.04
CA SER A 144 18.92 -16.53 2.91
C SER A 144 18.72 -18.01 3.18
N ILE A 145 18.04 -18.35 4.28
CA ILE A 145 17.55 -19.72 4.50
C ILE A 145 16.61 -20.18 3.37
N LYS A 146 16.68 -21.46 3.02
CA LYS A 146 15.79 -22.11 2.04
C LYS A 146 14.34 -22.14 2.53
N SER A 147 13.38 -22.05 1.60
CA SER A 147 11.95 -21.97 1.91
C SER A 147 11.38 -23.22 2.61
N ASP A 148 12.00 -24.38 2.38
CA ASP A 148 11.66 -25.68 2.95
C ASP A 148 12.59 -26.07 4.12
N GLY A 149 13.44 -25.15 4.59
CA GLY A 149 14.34 -25.35 5.71
C GLY A 149 13.62 -25.49 7.06
N VAL A 150 14.28 -26.15 8.02
CA VAL A 150 13.77 -26.29 9.40
C VAL A 150 13.58 -24.92 10.06
N THR A 151 14.56 -24.03 9.89
CA THR A 151 14.53 -22.67 10.43
C THR A 151 13.34 -21.88 9.88
N GLN A 152 13.05 -21.99 8.59
CA GLN A 152 11.91 -21.31 7.96
C GLN A 152 10.57 -21.78 8.54
N ARG A 153 10.40 -23.10 8.76
CA ARG A 153 9.20 -23.64 9.43
C ARG A 153 9.00 -23.10 10.85
N LEU A 154 10.08 -22.96 11.61
CA LEU A 154 10.03 -22.37 12.96
C LEU A 154 9.55 -20.92 12.91
N ILE A 155 10.04 -20.14 11.95
CA ILE A 155 9.66 -18.72 11.79
C ILE A 155 8.22 -18.59 11.32
N ASP A 156 7.76 -19.43 10.40
CA ASP A 156 6.37 -19.46 9.94
C ASP A 156 5.38 -19.85 11.07
N SER A 157 5.87 -20.50 12.13
CA SER A 157 5.07 -20.81 13.32
C SER A 157 4.86 -19.63 14.29
N LEU A 158 5.56 -18.50 14.12
CA LEU A 158 5.42 -17.32 14.99
C LEU A 158 4.05 -16.64 14.82
N GLN A 159 3.25 -16.58 15.89
CA GLN A 159 1.89 -16.01 15.84
C GLN A 159 1.70 -14.79 16.74
N LYS A 160 2.50 -14.64 17.81
CA LYS A 160 2.30 -13.56 18.79
C LYS A 160 2.90 -12.26 18.29
N ARG A 161 2.25 -11.15 18.67
CA ARG A 161 2.68 -9.79 18.33
C ARG A 161 2.99 -8.99 19.60
N GLY A 162 4.00 -8.13 19.50
CA GLY A 162 4.36 -7.13 20.50
C GLY A 162 3.46 -5.90 20.45
N ALA A 163 3.69 -4.96 21.35
CA ALA A 163 2.95 -3.69 21.40
C ALA A 163 3.20 -2.78 20.18
N ASP A 164 4.34 -2.97 19.50
CA ASP A 164 4.73 -2.28 18.26
C ASP A 164 4.16 -2.96 17.00
N GLY A 165 3.45 -4.08 17.15
CA GLY A 165 2.93 -4.88 16.03
C GLY A 165 3.94 -5.84 15.40
N ASP A 166 5.18 -5.85 15.88
CA ASP A 166 6.22 -6.80 15.46
C ASP A 166 6.05 -8.17 16.15
N TYR A 167 6.89 -9.16 15.84
CA TYR A 167 6.90 -10.44 16.56
C TYR A 167 7.23 -10.25 18.05
N GLN A 168 6.56 -11.03 18.91
CA GLN A 168 6.83 -10.96 20.34
C GLN A 168 8.21 -11.54 20.69
N ASN A 169 9.10 -10.73 21.30
CA ASN A 169 10.46 -11.16 21.71
C ASN A 169 10.48 -12.47 22.51
N LYS A 170 9.51 -12.69 23.40
CA LYS A 170 9.42 -13.91 24.22
C LYS A 170 9.16 -15.16 23.38
N GLU A 171 8.34 -15.06 22.34
CA GLU A 171 8.03 -16.18 21.45
C GLU A 171 9.22 -16.50 20.55
N MET A 172 9.85 -15.47 19.96
CA MET A 172 11.07 -15.63 19.18
C MET A 172 12.19 -16.28 19.99
N ASP A 173 12.38 -15.86 21.25
CA ASP A 173 13.36 -16.46 22.16
C ASP A 173 13.08 -17.94 22.42
N MET A 174 11.83 -18.30 22.72
CA MET A 174 11.44 -19.68 22.98
C MET A 174 11.73 -20.63 21.82
N LEU A 175 11.61 -20.15 20.58
CA LEU A 175 11.80 -20.97 19.37
C LEU A 175 13.25 -20.94 18.84
N LEU A 176 13.87 -19.75 18.81
CA LEU A 176 15.13 -19.53 18.10
C LEU A 176 16.35 -19.44 19.02
N ASN A 177 16.20 -19.15 20.31
CA ASN A 177 17.32 -19.10 21.26
C ASN A 177 17.67 -20.51 21.81
N LYS A 178 17.80 -21.48 20.89
CA LYS A 178 18.08 -22.90 21.14
C LYS A 178 19.38 -23.30 20.44
N LYS A 179 20.10 -24.26 21.03
CA LYS A 179 21.42 -24.72 20.55
C LYS A 179 21.43 -25.02 19.03
N PRO A 180 20.50 -25.79 18.44
CA PRO A 180 20.52 -26.05 17.00
C PRO A 180 20.37 -24.79 16.14
N SER A 181 19.54 -23.82 16.57
CA SER A 181 19.36 -22.57 15.84
C SER A 181 20.60 -21.68 15.91
N ILE A 182 21.25 -21.63 17.07
CA ILE A 182 22.48 -20.85 17.27
C ILE A 182 23.67 -21.51 16.53
N GLU A 183 23.73 -22.84 16.48
CA GLU A 183 24.70 -23.58 15.67
C GLU A 183 24.57 -23.25 14.18
N ARG A 184 23.35 -23.12 13.65
CA ARG A 184 23.13 -22.68 12.26
C ARG A 184 23.57 -21.24 12.01
N LEU A 185 23.43 -20.35 12.99
CA LEU A 185 24.00 -19.00 12.89
C LEU A 185 25.52 -19.05 12.80
N TYR A 186 26.18 -19.95 13.53
CA TYR A 186 27.63 -20.12 13.42
C TYR A 186 28.03 -20.74 12.07
N GLN A 187 27.34 -21.79 11.61
CA GLN A 187 27.63 -22.43 10.32
C GLN A 187 27.55 -21.45 9.15
N SER A 188 26.51 -20.62 9.11
CA SER A 188 26.37 -19.58 8.08
C SER A 188 27.40 -18.45 8.22
N LEU A 189 27.83 -18.11 9.43
CA LEU A 189 28.98 -17.20 9.61
C LEU A 189 30.26 -17.82 9.03
N GLU A 190 30.54 -19.08 9.35
CA GLU A 190 31.71 -19.80 8.87
C GLU A 190 31.71 -19.94 7.34
N GLU A 191 30.55 -20.14 6.72
CA GLU A 191 30.40 -20.29 5.27
C GLU A 191 30.53 -18.95 4.52
N PHE A 192 29.92 -17.87 5.02
CA PHE A 192 29.76 -16.62 4.24
C PHE A 192 30.45 -15.38 4.84
N GLY A 193 30.70 -15.39 6.15
CA GLY A 193 31.25 -14.26 6.90
C GLY A 193 32.63 -14.51 7.52
N LYS A 194 33.27 -15.64 7.19
CA LYS A 194 34.60 -15.98 7.70
C LYS A 194 35.62 -14.89 7.39
N ASP A 195 36.42 -14.55 8.39
CA ASP A 195 37.45 -13.49 8.36
C ASP A 195 36.94 -12.07 8.04
N ARG A 196 35.64 -11.89 7.80
CA ARG A 196 35.02 -10.59 7.56
C ARG A 196 34.66 -9.93 8.89
N LYS A 197 34.74 -8.62 8.95
CA LYS A 197 34.24 -7.82 10.08
C LYS A 197 32.73 -7.60 9.93
N GLY A 198 31.93 -7.84 10.98
CA GLY A 198 30.48 -7.70 10.83
C GLY A 198 29.64 -7.63 12.09
N ILE A 199 28.33 -7.49 11.86
CA ILE A 199 27.34 -7.22 12.90
C ILE A 199 26.27 -8.31 12.87
N VAL A 200 25.88 -8.79 14.05
CA VAL A 200 24.79 -9.77 14.22
C VAL A 200 23.64 -9.16 14.99
N TYR A 201 22.46 -9.12 14.38
CA TYR A 201 21.25 -8.59 15.00
C TYR A 201 20.47 -9.69 15.73
N ALA A 202 20.57 -9.69 17.07
CA ALA A 202 19.97 -10.69 17.93
C ALA A 202 18.56 -10.30 18.41
N ILE A 203 17.83 -11.29 18.94
CA ILE A 203 16.43 -11.16 19.40
C ILE A 203 16.36 -10.40 20.72
N ASN A 204 17.21 -10.77 21.67
CA ASN A 204 17.27 -10.20 23.01
C ASN A 204 18.66 -10.46 23.61
N ILE A 205 18.90 -9.94 24.83
CA ILE A 205 20.18 -10.05 25.55
C ILE A 205 20.64 -11.50 25.70
N SER A 206 19.74 -12.41 26.10
CA SER A 206 20.09 -13.82 26.28
C SER A 206 20.51 -14.47 24.97
N HIS A 207 19.83 -14.15 23.86
CA HIS A 207 20.18 -14.66 22.54
C HIS A 207 21.56 -14.14 22.10
N ALA A 208 21.81 -12.83 22.24
CA ALA A 208 23.10 -12.22 21.91
C ALA A 208 24.27 -12.84 22.68
N GLN A 209 24.09 -13.08 23.98
CA GLN A 209 25.10 -13.72 24.83
C GLN A 209 25.40 -15.17 24.39
N LYS A 210 24.39 -15.96 24.03
CA LYS A 210 24.61 -17.35 23.58
C LYS A 210 25.25 -17.42 22.19
N ILE A 211 24.88 -16.54 21.27
CA ILE A 211 25.55 -16.41 19.96
C ILE A 211 27.02 -16.09 20.18
N THR A 212 27.29 -15.03 20.95
CA THR A 212 28.66 -14.57 21.23
C THR A 212 29.49 -15.68 21.86
N LYS A 213 28.94 -16.38 22.86
CA LYS A 213 29.62 -17.50 23.51
C LYS A 213 29.98 -18.61 22.51
N LEU A 214 29.02 -19.03 21.67
CA LEU A 214 29.30 -20.07 20.67
C LEU A 214 30.37 -19.61 19.67
N TYR A 215 30.34 -18.34 19.26
CA TYR A 215 31.32 -17.79 18.32
C TYR A 215 32.72 -17.76 18.94
N GLN A 216 32.84 -17.33 20.20
CA GLN A 216 34.09 -17.35 20.96
C GLN A 216 34.62 -18.78 21.18
N GLU A 217 33.75 -19.74 21.48
CA GLU A 217 34.11 -21.17 21.62
C GLU A 217 34.71 -21.75 20.33
N ASN A 218 34.39 -21.17 19.18
CA ASN A 218 34.94 -21.54 17.87
C ASN A 218 36.03 -20.55 17.37
N GLY A 219 36.59 -19.72 18.25
CA GLY A 219 37.74 -18.86 17.96
C GLY A 219 37.42 -17.53 17.27
N VAL A 220 36.15 -17.17 17.08
CA VAL A 220 35.75 -15.87 16.53
C VAL A 220 35.87 -14.80 17.61
N LYS A 221 36.53 -13.67 17.29
CA LYS A 221 36.60 -12.50 18.17
C LYS A 221 35.27 -11.76 18.19
N ALA A 222 34.31 -12.28 18.94
CA ALA A 222 32.95 -11.74 19.06
C ALA A 222 32.71 -11.07 20.41
N ILE A 223 31.88 -10.01 20.43
CA ILE A 223 31.38 -9.39 21.67
C ILE A 223 29.88 -9.07 21.56
N ALA A 224 29.17 -9.17 22.68
CA ALA A 224 27.77 -8.74 22.78
C ALA A 224 27.70 -7.35 23.41
N ILE A 225 27.06 -6.40 22.73
CA ILE A 225 26.70 -5.11 23.33
C ILE A 225 25.20 -5.07 23.56
N ASP A 226 24.80 -4.78 24.80
CA ASP A 226 23.41 -4.62 25.18
C ASP A 226 23.12 -3.32 25.98
N SER A 227 21.84 -3.03 26.24
CA SER A 227 21.40 -1.81 26.93
C SER A 227 21.95 -1.67 28.36
N LYS A 228 22.36 -2.80 28.96
CA LYS A 228 22.96 -2.91 30.29
C LYS A 228 24.48 -2.79 30.27
N THR A 229 25.13 -2.85 29.10
CA THR A 229 26.58 -2.59 28.98
C THR A 229 26.84 -1.14 29.41
N PRO A 230 27.70 -0.90 30.43
CA PRO A 230 28.09 0.43 30.87
C PRO A 230 28.56 1.32 29.71
N ALA A 231 28.28 2.62 29.76
CA ALA A 231 28.59 3.54 28.66
C ALA A 231 30.09 3.57 28.31
N THR A 232 30.96 3.50 29.32
CA THR A 232 32.41 3.47 29.16
C THR A 232 32.89 2.18 28.46
N GLU A 233 32.37 1.03 28.88
CA GLU A 233 32.68 -0.28 28.29
C GLU A 233 32.16 -0.34 26.85
N ARG A 234 30.92 0.09 26.62
CA ARG A 234 30.33 0.19 25.27
C ARG A 234 31.19 1.03 24.34
N GLN A 235 31.70 2.18 24.81
CA GLN A 235 32.57 3.03 24.00
C GLN A 235 33.90 2.35 23.68
N GLN A 236 34.50 1.67 24.65
CA GLN A 236 35.73 0.89 24.45
C GLN A 236 35.53 -0.23 23.42
N ASP A 237 34.44 -0.99 23.54
CA ASP A 237 34.11 -2.09 22.62
C ASP A 237 33.84 -1.59 21.20
N ILE A 238 33.12 -0.47 21.06
CA ILE A 238 32.87 0.17 19.76
C ILE A 238 34.20 0.62 19.13
N GLU A 239 35.10 1.22 19.90
CA GLU A 239 36.41 1.63 19.39
C GLU A 239 37.32 0.44 19.04
N ALA A 240 37.29 -0.64 19.83
CA ALA A 240 37.99 -1.89 19.52
C ALA A 240 37.43 -2.55 18.24
N PHE A 241 36.11 -2.55 18.06
CA PHE A 241 35.47 -2.99 16.82
C PHE A 241 35.89 -2.12 15.63
N LYS A 242 35.84 -0.79 15.75
CA LYS A 242 36.29 0.13 14.69
C LYS A 242 37.75 -0.12 14.28
N LYS A 243 38.64 -0.41 15.24
CA LYS A 243 40.05 -0.73 14.98
C LYS A 243 40.27 -2.11 14.34
N GLY A 244 39.28 -3.00 14.41
CA GLY A 244 39.39 -4.38 13.93
C GLY A 244 39.93 -5.37 14.96
N ASP A 245 40.07 -4.96 16.23
CA ASP A 245 40.45 -5.86 17.33
C ASP A 245 39.33 -6.88 17.63
N ILE A 246 38.08 -6.47 17.38
CA ILE A 246 36.87 -7.30 17.45
C ILE A 246 36.36 -7.52 16.02
N GLN A 247 36.15 -8.78 15.66
CA GLN A 247 35.65 -9.16 14.34
C GLN A 247 34.13 -9.07 14.26
N VAL A 248 33.42 -9.54 15.30
CA VAL A 248 31.96 -9.69 15.27
C VAL A 248 31.31 -8.95 16.44
N LEU A 249 30.36 -8.07 16.12
CA LEU A 249 29.58 -7.33 17.09
C LEU A 249 28.14 -7.83 17.12
N VAL A 250 27.74 -8.46 18.22
CA VAL A 250 26.38 -8.98 18.40
C VAL A 250 25.56 -7.95 19.18
N ASN A 251 24.47 -7.45 18.60
CA ASN A 251 23.70 -6.38 19.22
C ASN A 251 22.21 -6.71 19.37
N VAL A 252 21.56 -6.00 20.30
CA VAL A 252 20.12 -6.09 20.57
C VAL A 252 19.54 -4.68 20.55
N ASP A 253 18.94 -4.27 19.43
CA ASP A 253 18.19 -3.01 19.30
C ASP A 253 18.93 -1.73 19.77
N ILE A 254 20.28 -1.71 19.79
CA ILE A 254 21.09 -0.57 20.29
C ILE A 254 21.64 0.32 19.19
N PHE A 255 21.79 -0.20 17.97
CA PHE A 255 22.36 0.57 16.86
C PHE A 255 21.33 1.38 16.08
N SER A 256 20.21 1.73 16.73
CA SER A 256 19.25 2.69 16.18
C SER A 256 19.90 4.08 16.04
N GLU A 257 20.70 4.55 17.01
CA GLU A 257 21.20 5.93 17.02
C GLU A 257 22.69 5.98 17.44
N GLY A 258 23.58 6.50 16.57
CA GLY A 258 24.96 6.90 16.93
C GLY A 258 26.13 5.97 16.57
N PHE A 259 25.90 4.75 16.07
CA PHE A 259 26.97 3.84 15.62
C PHE A 259 27.29 4.01 14.13
N ASP A 260 28.51 4.48 13.83
CA ASP A 260 29.04 4.66 12.49
C ASP A 260 30.33 3.84 12.29
N CYS A 261 30.22 2.76 11.51
CA CYS A 261 31.31 1.86 11.15
C CYS A 261 31.13 1.47 9.67
N PRO A 262 31.62 2.27 8.71
CA PRO A 262 31.34 2.05 7.29
C PRO A 262 32.05 0.82 6.70
N ASP A 263 33.10 0.35 7.35
CA ASP A 263 33.93 -0.80 6.99
C ASP A 263 33.36 -2.15 7.44
N VAL A 264 32.09 -2.21 7.85
CA VAL A 264 31.36 -3.47 8.10
C VAL A 264 31.23 -4.25 6.79
N GLU A 265 31.71 -5.49 6.76
CA GLU A 265 31.76 -6.35 5.57
C GLU A 265 30.66 -7.42 5.56
N PHE A 266 30.05 -7.72 6.70
CA PHE A 266 28.84 -8.55 6.73
C PHE A 266 27.80 -8.07 7.75
N VAL A 267 26.54 -8.37 7.46
CA VAL A 267 25.40 -8.22 8.36
C VAL A 267 24.68 -9.55 8.47
N GLN A 268 24.52 -10.05 9.68
CA GLN A 268 23.81 -11.29 9.96
C GLN A 268 22.49 -11.02 10.70
N LEU A 269 21.39 -11.50 10.12
CA LEU A 269 20.04 -11.29 10.59
C LEU A 269 19.59 -12.52 11.37
N ALA A 270 19.73 -12.48 12.70
CA ALA A 270 19.31 -13.55 13.60
C ALA A 270 17.95 -13.30 14.27
N ARG A 271 17.25 -12.23 13.87
CA ARG A 271 15.98 -11.77 14.45
C ARG A 271 14.90 -11.65 13.38
N PRO A 272 13.82 -12.46 13.44
CA PRO A 272 12.64 -12.23 12.62
C PRO A 272 11.99 -10.87 12.94
N THR A 273 11.52 -10.16 11.93
CA THR A 273 10.77 -8.90 12.10
C THR A 273 9.74 -8.70 11.01
N LEU A 274 8.65 -8.02 11.34
CA LEU A 274 7.63 -7.52 10.41
C LEU A 274 7.85 -6.03 10.07
N SER A 275 8.89 -5.40 10.62
CA SER A 275 9.22 -4.00 10.37
C SER A 275 10.18 -3.84 9.21
N LEU A 276 9.67 -3.30 8.09
CA LEU A 276 10.50 -2.90 6.95
C LEU A 276 11.58 -1.88 7.37
N ALA A 277 11.23 -0.96 8.27
CA ALA A 277 12.15 0.04 8.81
C ALA A 277 13.34 -0.62 9.52
N LYS A 278 13.08 -1.57 10.44
CA LYS A 278 14.14 -2.30 11.13
C LYS A 278 14.99 -3.07 10.12
N TYR A 279 14.37 -3.75 9.16
CA TYR A 279 15.08 -4.49 8.12
C TYR A 279 16.06 -3.60 7.33
N LEU A 280 15.58 -2.48 6.77
CA LEU A 280 16.41 -1.57 5.99
C LEU A 280 17.49 -0.87 6.83
N GLN A 281 17.20 -0.54 8.09
CA GLN A 281 18.22 -0.02 9.01
C GLN A 281 19.32 -1.06 9.26
N MET A 282 18.97 -2.31 9.52
CA MET A 282 19.93 -3.39 9.80
C MET A 282 20.87 -3.62 8.61
N VAL A 283 20.32 -3.85 7.42
CA VAL A 283 21.12 -4.10 6.21
C VAL A 283 21.85 -2.85 5.75
N GLY A 284 21.26 -1.66 5.92
CA GLY A 284 21.85 -0.38 5.53
C GLY A 284 23.14 -0.03 6.26
N ARG A 285 23.38 -0.58 7.48
CA ARG A 285 24.69 -0.47 8.15
C ARG A 285 25.79 -1.18 7.37
N GLY A 286 25.47 -2.31 6.74
CA GLY A 286 26.36 -3.05 5.86
C GLY A 286 26.53 -2.42 4.48
N LEU A 287 25.61 -1.57 4.02
CA LEU A 287 25.71 -0.97 2.68
C LEU A 287 26.54 0.32 2.60
N ARG A 288 27.11 0.80 3.72
CA ARG A 288 27.99 1.97 3.69
C ARG A 288 29.27 1.67 2.91
N VAL A 289 29.74 2.66 2.15
CA VAL A 289 31.00 2.57 1.40
C VAL A 289 32.19 2.79 2.32
N ALA A 290 33.24 2.00 2.15
CA ALA A 290 34.50 2.14 2.86
C ALA A 290 35.67 1.83 1.92
N LYS A 291 36.83 2.44 2.19
CA LYS A 291 38.04 2.19 1.40
C LYS A 291 38.46 0.72 1.57
N GLY A 292 38.67 0.01 0.46
CA GLY A 292 39.12 -1.38 0.45
C GLY A 292 37.99 -2.41 0.58
N LYS A 293 36.76 -1.98 0.89
CA LYS A 293 35.60 -2.86 0.95
C LYS A 293 35.11 -3.18 -0.46
N LYS A 294 35.11 -4.46 -0.83
CA LYS A 294 34.63 -4.93 -2.14
C LYS A 294 33.10 -4.95 -2.20
N ASN A 295 32.48 -5.62 -1.24
CA ASN A 295 31.04 -5.80 -1.12
C ASN A 295 30.66 -6.08 0.33
N CYS A 296 29.37 -6.05 0.65
CA CYS A 296 28.83 -6.51 1.92
C CYS A 296 28.16 -7.88 1.75
N VAL A 297 28.32 -8.80 2.70
CA VAL A 297 27.55 -10.05 2.72
C VAL A 297 26.38 -9.92 3.69
N ILE A 298 25.16 -10.08 3.21
CA ILE A 298 23.94 -10.10 4.03
C ILE A 298 23.53 -11.54 4.25
N ILE A 299 23.64 -12.00 5.49
CA ILE A 299 23.35 -13.37 5.92
C ILE A 299 21.98 -13.38 6.60
N ASP A 300 20.93 -13.71 5.85
CA ASP A 300 19.55 -13.75 6.30
C ASP A 300 19.18 -15.12 6.88
N ASN A 301 19.49 -15.34 8.15
CA ASN A 301 19.16 -16.58 8.85
C ASN A 301 17.69 -16.70 9.24
N VAL A 302 16.85 -15.71 8.90
CA VAL A 302 15.46 -15.64 9.34
C VAL A 302 14.46 -15.35 8.21
N GLY A 303 14.90 -15.47 6.96
CA GLY A 303 14.05 -15.42 5.78
C GLY A 303 13.32 -14.09 5.60
N LEU A 304 13.90 -12.96 6.03
CA LEU A 304 13.38 -11.62 5.79
C LEU A 304 13.28 -11.29 4.30
N TYR A 305 14.11 -11.87 3.44
CA TYR A 305 13.97 -11.75 1.99
C TYR A 305 12.57 -12.15 1.51
N ARG A 306 11.95 -13.17 2.12
CA ARG A 306 10.60 -13.64 1.74
C ARG A 306 9.50 -12.69 2.23
N VAL A 307 9.83 -11.83 3.19
CA VAL A 307 8.92 -10.83 3.76
C VAL A 307 9.06 -9.50 3.02
N PHE A 308 10.29 -9.02 2.81
CA PHE A 308 10.59 -7.68 2.31
C PHE A 308 11.29 -7.65 0.94
N GLY A 309 11.79 -8.78 0.45
CA GLY A 309 12.64 -8.81 -0.74
C GLY A 309 14.04 -8.28 -0.47
N LEU A 310 14.75 -7.94 -1.55
CA LEU A 310 16.12 -7.44 -1.50
C LEU A 310 16.18 -5.99 -0.96
N PRO A 311 17.29 -5.57 -0.33
CA PRO A 311 17.51 -4.17 0.03
C PRO A 311 17.42 -3.22 -1.17
N SER A 312 17.79 -3.68 -2.37
CA SER A 312 17.69 -2.95 -3.64
C SER A 312 16.28 -2.89 -4.22
N GLN A 313 15.27 -3.50 -3.57
CA GLN A 313 13.90 -3.45 -4.07
C GLN A 313 13.39 -2.00 -4.08
N VAL A 314 12.82 -1.58 -5.22
CA VAL A 314 12.19 -0.27 -5.37
C VAL A 314 10.79 -0.34 -4.78
N TRP A 315 10.53 0.53 -3.80
CA TRP A 315 9.24 0.61 -3.11
C TRP A 315 8.43 1.78 -3.62
N ASN A 316 7.10 1.61 -3.71
CA ASN A 316 6.20 2.75 -3.92
C ASN A 316 6.00 3.51 -2.61
N TRP A 317 6.94 4.40 -2.31
CA TRP A 317 6.93 5.18 -1.07
C TRP A 317 5.71 6.10 -0.97
N ASN A 318 5.21 6.64 -2.08
CA ASN A 318 3.99 7.47 -2.08
C ASN A 318 2.77 6.65 -1.60
N ALA A 319 2.56 5.45 -2.14
CA ALA A 319 1.44 4.60 -1.73
C ALA A 319 1.55 4.17 -0.26
N MET A 320 2.77 3.94 0.25
CA MET A 320 2.99 3.64 1.66
C MET A 320 2.76 4.86 2.56
N PHE A 321 3.22 6.03 2.13
CA PHE A 321 3.02 7.31 2.81
C PHE A 321 1.52 7.66 2.93
N GLU A 322 0.72 7.34 1.91
CA GLU A 322 -0.73 7.50 1.92
C GLU A 322 -1.47 6.38 2.67
N GLY A 323 -0.79 5.30 3.06
CA GLY A 323 -1.39 4.12 3.69
C GLY A 323 -2.20 3.23 2.73
N LYS A 324 -2.01 3.37 1.41
CA LYS A 324 -2.67 2.58 0.36
C LYS A 324 -1.97 1.23 0.11
N LEU A 325 -0.71 1.08 0.53
CA LEU A 325 0.05 -0.15 0.39
C LEU A 325 0.44 -0.71 1.77
N LYS A 326 0.17 -2.01 1.98
CA LYS A 326 0.62 -2.74 3.18
C LYS A 326 1.79 -3.64 2.82
N VAL A 327 2.85 -3.59 3.63
CA VAL A 327 3.96 -4.55 3.54
C VAL A 327 3.45 -5.90 4.08
N GLY A 328 3.53 -6.96 3.28
CA GLY A 328 3.07 -8.30 3.63
C GLY A 328 3.91 -9.38 2.96
N LYS A 329 3.84 -10.61 3.47
CA LYS A 329 4.61 -11.77 2.95
C LYS A 329 4.46 -11.87 1.43
N ARG A 330 5.58 -11.85 0.71
CA ARG A 330 5.60 -12.05 -0.75
C ARG A 330 5.21 -13.51 -1.04
N LYS A 331 4.26 -13.72 -1.95
CA LYS A 331 4.06 -15.04 -2.56
C LYS A 331 5.14 -15.24 -3.61
N GLU A 332 5.95 -16.26 -3.42
CA GLU A 332 6.97 -16.70 -4.37
C GLU A 332 6.29 -17.07 -5.70
N THR A 333 6.75 -16.49 -6.80
CA THR A 333 6.16 -16.76 -8.13
C THR A 333 6.81 -17.99 -8.78
N PRO A 334 6.14 -18.65 -9.74
CA PRO A 334 6.75 -19.74 -10.51
C PRO A 334 8.04 -19.32 -11.24
N LYS A 335 8.13 -18.07 -11.70
CA LYS A 335 9.34 -17.49 -12.30
C LYS A 335 10.49 -17.33 -11.31
N ASP A 336 10.19 -16.93 -10.07
CA ASP A 336 11.18 -16.90 -9.00
C ASP A 336 11.78 -18.30 -8.81
N ARG A 337 10.95 -19.35 -8.79
CA ARG A 337 11.40 -20.76 -8.67
C ARG A 337 12.22 -21.26 -9.86
N GLU A 338 11.88 -20.89 -11.08
CA GLU A 338 12.66 -21.27 -12.28
C GLU A 338 14.03 -20.59 -12.33
N PHE A 339 14.12 -19.31 -11.93
CA PHE A 339 15.41 -18.61 -11.79
C PHE A 339 16.34 -19.34 -10.81
N PHE A 340 15.80 -19.82 -9.68
CA PHE A 340 16.57 -20.52 -8.65
C PHE A 340 17.08 -21.90 -9.06
N LEU A 341 16.47 -22.55 -10.06
CA LEU A 341 16.92 -23.86 -10.56
C LEU A 341 18.05 -23.75 -11.59
N MET A 342 18.34 -22.56 -12.12
CA MET A 342 19.35 -22.37 -13.17
C MET A 342 20.74 -21.92 -12.66
N ASN A 343 20.85 -21.43 -11.42
CA ASN A 343 22.09 -20.86 -10.86
C ASN A 343 22.84 -21.83 -9.93
N GLU A 344 23.12 -23.06 -10.37
CA GLU A 344 23.88 -24.04 -9.56
C GLU A 344 25.40 -23.78 -9.51
N LYS A 345 25.94 -22.79 -10.23
CA LYS A 345 27.35 -22.39 -10.13
C LYS A 345 27.57 -20.91 -10.40
N GLN A 346 28.24 -20.24 -9.46
CA GLN A 346 28.93 -18.98 -9.70
C GLN A 346 30.19 -18.91 -8.83
N ASP A 347 31.29 -18.46 -9.44
CA ASP A 347 32.64 -18.49 -8.88
C ASP A 347 32.77 -17.54 -7.66
N ASP A 348 33.59 -17.97 -6.70
CA ASP A 348 33.95 -17.37 -5.39
C ASP A 348 33.09 -17.69 -4.13
N ILE A 349 31.83 -18.11 -4.23
CA ILE A 349 31.07 -18.65 -3.07
C ILE A 349 30.46 -20.02 -3.44
N GLN A 350 31.16 -21.10 -3.07
CA GLN A 350 30.63 -22.45 -3.25
C GLN A 350 29.65 -22.80 -2.12
N ILE A 351 28.35 -22.73 -2.41
CA ILE A 351 27.31 -23.21 -1.49
C ILE A 351 27.29 -24.73 -1.52
N HIS A 352 27.48 -25.36 -0.36
CA HIS A 352 27.40 -26.81 -0.28
C HIS A 352 25.94 -27.26 -0.55
N PRO A 353 25.68 -28.34 -1.31
CA PRO A 353 24.32 -28.82 -1.60
C PRO A 353 23.46 -29.02 -0.34
N ASP A 354 24.09 -29.45 0.74
CA ASP A 354 23.48 -29.67 2.06
C ASP A 354 23.33 -28.40 2.92
N SER A 355 23.75 -27.22 2.44
CA SER A 355 23.58 -25.96 3.19
C SER A 355 22.11 -25.63 3.39
N GLU A 356 21.73 -25.18 4.59
CA GLU A 356 20.39 -24.62 4.84
C GLU A 356 20.20 -23.24 4.18
N MET A 357 21.27 -22.63 3.68
CA MET A 357 21.28 -21.33 3.03
C MET A 357 21.22 -21.47 1.50
N MET A 358 20.74 -20.43 0.82
CA MET A 358 20.74 -20.27 -0.62
C MET A 358 21.25 -18.86 -0.99
N MET A 359 21.97 -18.75 -2.10
CA MET A 359 22.29 -17.45 -2.71
C MET A 359 21.00 -16.89 -3.31
N VAL A 360 20.63 -15.68 -2.90
CA VAL A 360 19.47 -14.96 -3.42
C VAL A 360 19.89 -13.97 -4.50
N MET A 361 21.04 -13.32 -4.30
CA MET A 361 21.58 -12.30 -5.20
C MET A 361 23.08 -12.17 -4.94
N SER A 362 23.93 -12.39 -5.94
CA SER A 362 25.34 -12.03 -5.82
C SER A 362 25.56 -10.54 -6.10
N HIS A 363 26.66 -9.97 -5.63
CA HIS A 363 27.02 -8.58 -5.91
C HIS A 363 27.29 -8.33 -7.39
N GLU A 364 27.73 -9.35 -8.13
CA GLU A 364 27.90 -9.30 -9.59
C GLU A 364 26.55 -9.26 -10.29
N GLU A 365 25.61 -10.15 -9.93
CA GLU A 365 24.23 -10.14 -10.42
C GLU A 365 23.51 -8.83 -10.04
N LEU A 366 23.80 -8.29 -8.86
CA LEU A 366 23.28 -7.00 -8.42
C LEU A 366 23.81 -5.88 -9.30
N LEU A 367 25.13 -5.84 -9.53
CA LEU A 367 25.74 -4.83 -10.41
C LEU A 367 25.21 -4.97 -11.83
N GLN A 368 25.08 -6.18 -12.32
CA GLN A 368 24.41 -6.49 -13.57
C GLN A 368 23.01 -5.86 -13.56
N THR A 369 22.10 -6.29 -12.69
CA THR A 369 20.71 -5.78 -12.64
C THR A 369 20.61 -4.27 -12.49
N ILE A 370 21.57 -3.62 -11.83
CA ILE A 370 21.67 -2.16 -11.68
C ILE A 370 22.28 -1.47 -12.92
N GLN A 371 23.31 -2.05 -13.53
CA GLN A 371 23.93 -1.56 -14.77
C GLN A 371 23.04 -1.82 -15.99
N TYR A 372 22.10 -2.76 -15.90
CA TYR A 372 21.15 -3.11 -16.97
C TYR A 372 20.06 -2.04 -17.21
N ARG A 373 20.01 -0.93 -16.45
CA ARG A 373 18.94 0.08 -16.55
C ARG A 373 19.45 1.50 -16.30
N GLU A 374 19.76 2.26 -17.35
CA GLU A 374 19.77 3.73 -17.22
C GLU A 374 18.31 4.17 -17.08
N PHE A 375 17.95 4.74 -15.93
CA PHE A 375 16.60 5.24 -15.70
C PHE A 375 16.41 6.54 -16.46
N VAL A 376 15.49 6.56 -17.41
CA VAL A 376 15.31 7.71 -18.32
C VAL A 376 14.20 8.64 -17.82
N ASP A 377 13.06 8.07 -17.43
CA ASP A 377 11.88 8.83 -16.98
C ASP A 377 10.93 7.92 -16.17
N SER A 378 10.10 8.49 -15.31
CA SER A 378 9.01 7.76 -14.64
C SER A 378 7.81 8.62 -14.33
N ARG A 379 6.62 8.03 -14.50
CA ARG A 379 5.34 8.69 -14.22
C ARG A 379 4.25 7.65 -14.00
N GLY A 380 3.45 7.85 -12.96
CA GLY A 380 2.30 6.98 -12.66
C GLY A 380 2.72 5.56 -12.25
N GLU A 381 2.29 4.56 -13.03
CA GLU A 381 2.58 3.14 -12.79
C GLU A 381 3.79 2.62 -13.59
N PHE A 382 4.44 3.48 -14.39
CA PHE A 382 5.43 3.07 -15.38
C PHE A 382 6.73 3.86 -15.30
N ALA A 383 7.82 3.24 -15.76
CA ALA A 383 9.13 3.85 -15.90
C ALA A 383 9.77 3.45 -17.23
N ILE A 384 10.51 4.39 -17.83
CA ILE A 384 11.33 4.16 -19.01
C ILE A 384 12.73 3.80 -18.55
N ILE A 385 13.24 2.69 -19.07
CA ILE A 385 14.59 2.22 -18.79
C ILE A 385 15.35 2.06 -20.11
N LYS A 386 16.65 2.25 -20.06
CA LYS A 386 17.57 1.92 -21.15
C LYS A 386 18.41 0.71 -20.79
N LEU A 387 18.37 -0.29 -21.65
CA LEU A 387 19.13 -1.52 -21.53
C LEU A 387 20.59 -1.31 -21.99
N PRO A 388 21.54 -2.21 -21.65
CA PRO A 388 22.95 -2.03 -21.98
C PRO A 388 23.30 -2.11 -23.45
N ASP A 389 22.45 -2.73 -24.27
CA ASP A 389 22.58 -2.68 -25.73
C ASP A 389 22.17 -1.31 -26.31
N GLY A 390 21.77 -0.37 -25.45
CA GLY A 390 21.36 0.99 -25.79
C GLY A 390 19.88 1.12 -26.09
N LYS A 391 19.13 0.01 -26.19
CA LYS A 391 17.70 0.02 -26.45
C LYS A 391 16.93 0.53 -25.26
N MET A 392 15.80 1.15 -25.51
CA MET A 392 14.89 1.62 -24.46
C MET A 392 13.66 0.73 -24.38
N THR A 393 13.06 0.64 -23.20
CA THR A 393 11.82 -0.08 -22.95
C THR A 393 11.06 0.57 -21.79
N VAL A 394 9.81 0.17 -21.59
CA VAL A 394 8.98 0.59 -20.46
C VAL A 394 8.76 -0.59 -19.53
N VAL A 395 8.89 -0.35 -18.24
CA VAL A 395 8.57 -1.32 -17.17
C VAL A 395 7.45 -0.80 -16.29
N ASN A 396 6.64 -1.72 -15.75
CA ASN A 396 5.65 -1.41 -14.72
C ASN A 396 6.31 -1.31 -13.32
N ARG A 397 5.51 -1.03 -12.28
CA ARG A 397 5.98 -0.94 -10.88
C ARG A 397 6.65 -2.21 -10.36
N GLN A 398 6.33 -3.36 -10.90
CA GLN A 398 6.91 -4.66 -10.55
C GLN A 398 8.24 -4.91 -11.29
N GLY A 399 8.63 -4.00 -12.18
CA GLY A 399 9.83 -4.12 -13.01
C GLY A 399 9.66 -5.05 -14.20
N GLU A 400 8.42 -5.47 -14.48
CA GLU A 400 8.07 -6.29 -15.64
C GLU A 400 8.03 -5.41 -16.88
N GLN A 401 8.57 -5.93 -17.97
CA GLN A 401 8.61 -5.25 -19.26
C GLN A 401 7.20 -5.20 -19.88
N VAL A 402 6.73 -4.00 -20.20
CA VAL A 402 5.40 -3.78 -20.82
C VAL A 402 5.46 -3.32 -22.27
N LEU A 403 6.66 -2.97 -22.75
CA LEU A 403 6.91 -2.64 -24.15
C LEU A 403 8.14 -3.41 -24.63
N GLU A 404 8.11 -3.97 -25.84
CA GLU A 404 9.29 -4.62 -26.41
C GLU A 404 10.48 -3.63 -26.53
N PRO A 405 11.72 -4.05 -26.21
CA PRO A 405 12.87 -3.16 -26.26
C PRO A 405 13.19 -2.82 -27.70
N GLY A 406 13.38 -1.53 -27.95
CA GLY A 406 13.55 -1.02 -29.29
C GLY A 406 14.59 0.10 -29.34
N ASP A 407 15.01 0.38 -30.56
CA ASP A 407 15.84 1.53 -30.84
C ASP A 407 14.90 2.75 -30.91
N TYR A 408 14.83 3.50 -29.82
CA TYR A 408 14.01 4.69 -29.70
C TYR A 408 14.92 5.92 -29.56
N TYR A 409 14.66 6.95 -30.37
CA TYR A 409 15.36 8.23 -30.30
C TYR A 409 14.87 9.11 -29.16
N ASP A 410 13.57 9.03 -28.85
CA ASP A 410 12.92 9.80 -27.79
C ASP A 410 11.78 8.95 -27.21
N MET A 411 11.63 8.97 -25.88
CA MET A 411 10.50 8.37 -25.18
C MET A 411 10.16 9.23 -23.97
N LYS A 412 8.86 9.46 -23.72
CA LYS A 412 8.37 10.27 -22.60
C LYS A 412 7.07 9.70 -22.06
N LEU A 413 6.94 9.68 -20.74
CA LEU A 413 5.67 9.34 -20.11
C LEU A 413 4.80 10.61 -19.94
N LEU A 414 3.63 10.59 -20.56
CA LEU A 414 2.63 11.64 -20.47
C LEU A 414 1.62 11.35 -19.34
N ASP A 415 0.77 12.33 -19.04
CA ASP A 415 -0.26 12.17 -18.01
C ASP A 415 -1.25 11.06 -18.38
N GLY A 416 -1.74 10.36 -17.36
CA GLY A 416 -2.70 9.28 -17.56
C GLY A 416 -2.09 7.99 -18.14
N ASN A 417 -0.79 7.73 -17.95
CA ASN A 417 -0.09 6.52 -18.43
C ASN A 417 -0.03 6.38 -19.96
N ILE A 418 0.02 7.50 -20.67
CA ILE A 418 0.24 7.49 -22.12
C ILE A 418 1.75 7.58 -22.38
N LEU A 419 2.27 6.71 -23.24
CA LEU A 419 3.63 6.74 -23.71
C LEU A 419 3.71 7.49 -25.05
N PHE A 420 4.58 8.48 -25.10
CA PHE A 420 5.11 9.02 -26.35
C PHE A 420 6.43 8.31 -26.67
N TYR A 421 6.61 7.88 -27.91
CA TYR A 421 7.91 7.39 -28.37
C TYR A 421 8.17 7.69 -29.85
N ARG A 422 9.45 7.74 -30.22
CA ARG A 422 9.92 7.85 -31.61
C ARG A 422 10.89 6.72 -31.90
N HIS A 423 10.43 5.71 -32.63
CA HIS A 423 11.26 4.56 -33.02
C HIS A 423 12.18 4.91 -34.20
N CYS A 424 13.34 4.27 -34.35
CA CYS A 424 14.26 4.60 -35.45
C CYS A 424 13.71 4.36 -36.87
N ARG A 425 12.66 3.53 -37.00
CA ARG A 425 12.02 3.15 -38.28
C ARG A 425 10.59 3.65 -38.46
N LYS A 426 10.02 4.29 -37.44
CA LYS A 426 8.67 4.90 -37.48
C LYS A 426 8.81 6.38 -37.14
N GLU A 427 7.82 7.20 -37.44
CA GLU A 427 7.84 8.59 -36.98
C GLU A 427 7.44 8.67 -35.50
N VAL A 428 6.44 9.47 -35.16
CA VAL A 428 5.96 9.67 -33.80
C VAL A 428 4.88 8.65 -33.49
N CYS A 429 4.91 8.09 -32.29
CA CYS A 429 3.92 7.13 -31.83
C CYS A 429 3.39 7.49 -30.43
N TYR A 430 2.10 7.27 -30.24
CA TYR A 430 1.45 7.29 -28.94
C TYR A 430 0.88 5.92 -28.60
N TYR A 431 1.04 5.51 -27.34
CA TYR A 431 0.63 4.21 -26.86
C TYR A 431 0.02 4.32 -25.48
N ASP A 432 -1.12 3.68 -25.27
CA ASP A 432 -1.75 3.62 -23.97
C ASP A 432 -1.19 2.44 -23.18
N LEU A 433 -0.43 2.71 -22.12
CA LEU A 433 0.20 1.66 -21.32
C LEU A 433 -0.81 0.89 -20.46
N LEU A 434 -2.04 1.39 -20.27
CA LEU A 434 -3.08 0.65 -19.54
C LEU A 434 -3.81 -0.37 -20.41
N SER A 435 -4.24 0.03 -21.61
CA SER A 435 -4.92 -0.88 -22.55
C SER A 435 -3.96 -1.69 -23.41
N GLY A 436 -2.67 -1.33 -23.46
CA GLY A 436 -1.71 -1.95 -24.36
C GLY A 436 -1.98 -1.65 -25.84
N ALA A 437 -2.75 -0.60 -26.14
CA ALA A 437 -3.14 -0.25 -27.49
C ALA A 437 -2.30 0.90 -28.07
N ILE A 438 -2.02 0.81 -29.37
CA ILE A 438 -1.46 1.92 -30.15
C ILE A 438 -2.57 2.97 -30.34
N ILE A 439 -2.29 4.21 -29.94
CA ILE A 439 -3.20 5.35 -30.11
C ILE A 439 -3.01 5.96 -31.51
N ASP A 440 -1.76 6.19 -31.91
CA ASP A 440 -1.38 6.63 -33.25
C ASP A 440 0.06 6.16 -33.54
N ASP A 441 0.30 5.56 -34.71
CA ASP A 441 1.63 5.24 -35.24
C ASP A 441 1.84 5.72 -36.68
N GLY A 442 1.02 6.68 -37.13
CA GLY A 442 1.01 7.24 -38.47
C GLY A 442 2.07 8.32 -38.72
N PRO A 443 2.28 8.69 -40.00
CA PRO A 443 3.32 9.63 -40.43
C PRO A 443 3.01 11.12 -40.14
N ASN A 444 1.90 11.40 -39.46
CA ASN A 444 1.27 12.71 -39.45
C ASN A 444 0.56 12.92 -38.10
N VAL A 445 1.35 12.98 -37.04
CA VAL A 445 0.87 13.19 -35.67
C VAL A 445 0.65 14.69 -35.45
N TYR A 446 -0.61 15.10 -35.28
CA TYR A 446 -0.98 16.54 -35.19
C TYR A 446 -1.49 16.98 -33.81
N ASP A 447 -1.80 16.04 -32.91
CA ASP A 447 -2.34 16.34 -31.59
C ASP A 447 -1.61 15.54 -30.48
N VAL A 448 -1.87 15.86 -29.22
CA VAL A 448 -1.38 15.11 -28.06
C VAL A 448 -2.59 14.43 -27.40
N PRO A 449 -2.60 13.09 -27.28
CA PRO A 449 -3.73 12.38 -26.67
C PRO A 449 -3.89 12.77 -25.20
N LYS A 450 -5.15 12.84 -24.75
CA LYS A 450 -5.50 13.23 -23.39
C LYS A 450 -6.47 12.23 -22.80
N VAL A 451 -6.25 11.86 -21.55
CA VAL A 451 -7.25 11.12 -20.78
C VAL A 451 -8.38 12.08 -20.40
N VAL A 452 -9.60 11.70 -20.73
CA VAL A 452 -10.82 12.44 -20.42
C VAL A 452 -11.77 11.55 -19.65
N THR A 453 -12.51 12.13 -18.72
CA THR A 453 -13.51 11.42 -17.93
C THR A 453 -14.91 11.76 -18.43
N LEU A 454 -15.66 10.74 -18.87
CA LEU A 454 -17.05 10.85 -19.30
C LEU A 454 -17.92 9.99 -18.38
N GLU A 455 -18.91 10.59 -17.71
CA GLU A 455 -19.78 9.89 -16.74
C GLU A 455 -18.99 9.08 -15.67
N GLY A 456 -17.79 9.54 -15.28
CA GLY A 456 -16.94 8.84 -14.30
C GLY A 456 -16.09 7.68 -14.87
N TRP A 457 -16.05 7.53 -16.19
CA TRP A 457 -15.23 6.55 -16.92
C TRP A 457 -14.13 7.22 -17.72
N GLU A 458 -12.95 6.61 -17.78
CA GLU A 458 -11.79 7.15 -18.49
C GLU A 458 -11.74 6.69 -19.95
N PHE A 459 -11.53 7.66 -20.85
CA PHE A 459 -11.32 7.45 -22.27
C PHE A 459 -10.12 8.25 -22.75
N ILE A 460 -9.58 7.90 -23.91
CA ILE A 460 -8.51 8.67 -24.56
C ILE A 460 -9.13 9.51 -25.65
N LYS A 461 -8.99 10.84 -25.56
CA LYS A 461 -9.32 11.76 -26.65
C LYS A 461 -8.06 12.04 -27.47
N TYR A 462 -8.14 11.88 -28.78
CA TYR A 462 -7.09 12.21 -29.73
C TYR A 462 -7.70 12.87 -30.98
N GLY A 463 -7.47 14.18 -31.16
CA GLY A 463 -8.25 14.96 -32.12
C GLY A 463 -9.75 14.91 -31.79
N ASP A 464 -10.55 14.48 -32.78
CA ASP A 464 -12.00 14.27 -32.62
C ASP A 464 -12.35 12.83 -32.23
N VAL A 465 -11.39 11.90 -32.27
CA VAL A 465 -11.59 10.50 -31.94
C VAL A 465 -11.53 10.32 -30.43
N TYR A 466 -12.40 9.48 -29.87
CA TYR A 466 -12.15 8.95 -28.54
C TYR A 466 -12.21 7.44 -28.49
N MET A 467 -11.33 6.88 -27.66
CA MET A 467 -10.98 5.48 -27.63
C MET A 467 -11.18 4.92 -26.22
N SER A 468 -11.66 3.68 -26.15
CA SER A 468 -11.75 2.92 -24.91
C SER A 468 -10.36 2.59 -24.37
N ARG A 469 -10.26 2.48 -23.03
CA ARG A 469 -9.04 2.05 -22.34
C ARG A 469 -9.13 0.56 -21.97
N THR A 470 -9.47 -0.25 -22.97
CA THR A 470 -9.62 -1.70 -22.90
C THR A 470 -8.67 -2.35 -23.90
N TYR A 471 -8.22 -3.59 -23.64
CA TYR A 471 -7.35 -4.33 -24.56
C TYR A 471 -8.00 -4.51 -25.94
N GLU A 472 -9.31 -4.80 -25.98
CA GLU A 472 -10.07 -4.69 -27.22
C GLU A 472 -10.36 -3.22 -27.55
N HIS A 473 -9.94 -2.81 -28.75
CA HIS A 473 -10.07 -1.43 -29.19
C HIS A 473 -11.49 -1.11 -29.65
N PHE A 474 -12.10 -0.09 -29.02
CA PHE A 474 -13.33 0.54 -29.48
C PHE A 474 -13.13 2.04 -29.56
N SER A 475 -13.53 2.65 -30.67
CA SER A 475 -13.36 4.09 -30.88
C SER A 475 -14.54 4.72 -31.59
N TRP A 476 -14.75 6.00 -31.33
CA TRP A 476 -15.76 6.81 -31.98
C TRP A 476 -15.15 8.09 -32.56
N PRO A 477 -15.64 8.57 -33.71
CA PRO A 477 -15.07 9.73 -34.39
C PRO A 477 -15.50 11.10 -33.82
N TYR A 478 -16.30 11.13 -32.76
CA TYR A 478 -16.78 12.38 -32.12
C TYR A 478 -17.16 12.16 -30.66
N CYS A 479 -17.05 13.19 -29.82
CA CYS A 479 -17.45 13.11 -28.41
C CYS A 479 -18.92 12.69 -28.25
N PRO A 480 -19.24 11.60 -27.53
CA PRO A 480 -20.61 11.24 -27.24
C PRO A 480 -21.23 12.29 -26.33
N SER A 481 -22.52 12.59 -26.53
CA SER A 481 -23.26 13.47 -25.64
C SER A 481 -23.69 12.73 -24.38
N LYS A 482 -24.05 13.48 -23.34
CA LYS A 482 -24.66 12.92 -22.12
C LYS A 482 -25.96 12.14 -22.36
N TYR A 483 -26.57 12.29 -23.54
CA TYR A 483 -27.78 11.56 -23.93
C TYR A 483 -27.48 10.23 -24.63
N ASP A 484 -26.25 10.04 -25.08
CA ASP A 484 -25.80 8.81 -25.73
C ASP A 484 -25.19 7.81 -24.73
N LEU A 485 -24.76 8.32 -23.56
CA LEU A 485 -24.16 7.55 -22.47
C LEU A 485 -25.16 7.33 -21.32
N PHE A 486 -25.31 6.09 -20.90
CA PHE A 486 -26.14 5.69 -19.77
C PHE A 486 -25.28 5.00 -18.72
N ASN A 487 -25.00 5.69 -17.63
CA ASN A 487 -24.18 5.17 -16.53
C ASN A 487 -25.04 4.54 -15.44
N PHE A 488 -24.76 3.28 -15.12
CA PHE A 488 -25.44 2.52 -14.08
C PHE A 488 -24.53 2.24 -12.87
N GLY A 489 -23.42 2.98 -12.74
CA GLY A 489 -22.44 2.86 -11.65
C GLY A 489 -21.44 1.73 -11.87
N ASP A 490 -21.94 0.53 -12.17
CA ASP A 490 -21.12 -0.68 -12.35
C ASP A 490 -20.89 -1.02 -13.83
N TYR A 491 -21.67 -0.44 -14.73
CA TYR A 491 -21.47 -0.54 -16.17
C TYR A 491 -21.95 0.75 -16.87
N LEU A 492 -21.39 1.00 -18.04
CA LEU A 492 -21.70 2.13 -18.90
C LEU A 492 -22.21 1.61 -20.24
N ILE A 493 -23.36 2.11 -20.68
CA ILE A 493 -23.90 1.82 -22.01
C ILE A 493 -23.72 3.03 -22.90
N TYR A 494 -23.16 2.82 -24.09
CA TYR A 494 -23.19 3.77 -25.18
C TYR A 494 -24.18 3.32 -26.24
N ARG A 495 -25.11 4.20 -26.62
CA ARG A 495 -26.07 3.96 -27.70
C ARG A 495 -25.60 4.66 -28.96
N TYR A 496 -25.37 3.91 -30.03
CA TYR A 496 -24.98 4.48 -31.32
C TYR A 496 -26.17 4.53 -32.31
N ASN A 497 -26.25 5.59 -33.12
CA ASN A 497 -27.46 5.94 -33.89
C ASN A 497 -27.62 5.23 -35.25
N TYR A 498 -26.67 4.42 -35.71
CA TYR A 498 -26.83 3.67 -36.96
C TYR A 498 -27.07 2.17 -36.66
N LEU A 499 -27.38 1.36 -37.67
CA LEU A 499 -27.48 -0.10 -37.52
C LEU A 499 -26.12 -0.69 -37.89
N VAL A 500 -25.34 -1.17 -36.91
CA VAL A 500 -24.15 -2.01 -37.17
C VAL A 500 -24.62 -3.43 -37.07
N ASP A 501 -24.34 -4.25 -38.09
CA ASP A 501 -24.44 -5.70 -37.99
C ASP A 501 -23.30 -6.20 -37.09
N SER A 502 -23.54 -6.20 -35.78
CA SER A 502 -22.58 -6.68 -34.80
C SER A 502 -22.70 -8.19 -34.58
N GLY A 503 -23.72 -8.83 -35.16
CA GLY A 503 -24.15 -10.18 -34.81
C GLY A 503 -24.68 -10.31 -33.39
N CYS A 504 -24.96 -9.20 -32.70
CA CYS A 504 -25.45 -9.23 -31.32
C CYS A 504 -26.96 -9.45 -31.31
N GLN A 505 -27.38 -10.64 -30.88
CA GLN A 505 -28.77 -11.01 -30.74
C GLN A 505 -29.37 -10.30 -29.54
N GLU A 506 -30.19 -9.27 -29.73
CA GLU A 506 -30.87 -8.57 -28.63
C GLU A 506 -32.09 -9.36 -28.11
N TRP A 507 -32.34 -9.33 -26.80
CA TRP A 507 -33.49 -9.99 -26.18
C TRP A 507 -34.21 -9.10 -25.16
N TYR A 508 -35.54 -9.21 -25.11
CA TYR A 508 -36.39 -8.46 -24.20
C TYR A 508 -37.49 -9.35 -23.60
N TYR A 509 -38.04 -8.93 -22.46
CA TYR A 509 -39.17 -9.63 -21.83
C TYR A 509 -40.44 -9.46 -22.67
N TYR A 510 -41.12 -10.58 -22.95
CA TYR A 510 -42.45 -10.55 -23.56
C TYR A 510 -43.47 -10.00 -22.56
N GLU A 511 -44.19 -8.95 -22.94
CA GLU A 511 -45.23 -8.35 -22.11
C GLU A 511 -46.36 -9.37 -21.87
N GLY A 512 -46.69 -9.62 -20.59
CA GLY A 512 -47.64 -10.68 -20.19
C GLY A 512 -47.08 -12.11 -20.21
N GLY A 513 -45.80 -12.29 -20.55
CA GLY A 513 -45.14 -13.59 -20.69
C GLY A 513 -44.63 -14.26 -19.41
N ASN A 514 -44.90 -13.71 -18.22
CA ASN A 514 -44.39 -14.23 -16.94
C ASN A 514 -42.88 -14.58 -16.95
N GLY A 515 -42.05 -13.65 -17.43
CA GLY A 515 -40.60 -13.82 -17.46
C GLY A 515 -40.02 -14.45 -18.73
N LEU A 516 -40.86 -14.81 -19.72
CA LEU A 516 -40.37 -15.27 -21.02
C LEU A 516 -39.64 -14.15 -21.79
N MET A 517 -38.54 -14.52 -22.44
CA MET A 517 -37.71 -13.62 -23.26
C MET A 517 -37.96 -13.88 -24.75
N MET A 518 -37.99 -12.82 -25.54
CA MET A 518 -38.08 -12.86 -27.00
C MET A 518 -36.88 -12.17 -27.64
N LYS A 519 -36.39 -12.74 -28.74
CA LYS A 519 -35.33 -12.16 -29.56
C LYS A 519 -35.89 -10.98 -30.36
N ALA A 520 -35.14 -9.88 -30.39
CA ALA A 520 -35.44 -8.73 -31.24
C ALA A 520 -35.22 -9.08 -32.72
N THR A 521 -35.93 -8.35 -33.59
CA THR A 521 -35.77 -8.47 -35.05
C THR A 521 -34.60 -7.65 -35.59
N ILE A 522 -34.00 -6.82 -34.73
CA ILE A 522 -32.83 -5.99 -35.04
C ILE A 522 -31.74 -6.27 -34.00
N ASP A 523 -30.49 -6.22 -34.44
CA ASP A 523 -29.33 -6.37 -33.58
C ASP A 523 -29.14 -5.18 -32.65
N SER A 524 -28.47 -5.42 -31.52
CA SER A 524 -28.20 -4.38 -30.53
C SER A 524 -27.21 -3.35 -31.05
N ASN A 525 -27.59 -2.07 -30.97
CA ASN A 525 -26.72 -0.92 -31.24
C ASN A 525 -26.09 -0.33 -29.96
N ARG A 526 -26.08 -1.11 -28.87
CA ARG A 526 -25.63 -0.68 -27.56
C ARG A 526 -24.32 -1.36 -27.19
N VAL A 527 -23.30 -0.54 -26.99
CA VAL A 527 -21.99 -0.96 -26.51
C VAL A 527 -21.98 -0.83 -24.98
N CYS A 528 -21.38 -1.78 -24.30
CA CYS A 528 -21.35 -1.91 -22.86
C CYS A 528 -19.91 -2.02 -22.37
N PHE A 529 -19.56 -1.20 -21.38
CA PHE A 529 -18.31 -1.26 -20.64
C PHE A 529 -18.61 -1.72 -19.21
N LEU A 530 -17.88 -2.73 -18.73
CA LEU A 530 -18.07 -3.29 -17.39
C LEU A 530 -16.95 -2.82 -16.45
N ARG A 531 -17.30 -2.49 -15.20
CA ARG A 531 -16.33 -1.85 -14.31
C ARG A 531 -15.30 -2.88 -13.83
N GLY A 532 -14.03 -2.52 -13.92
CA GLY A 532 -12.94 -3.43 -13.56
C GLY A 532 -12.66 -4.51 -14.61
N ASP A 533 -13.38 -4.52 -15.72
CA ASP A 533 -13.06 -5.32 -16.89
C ASP A 533 -12.41 -4.43 -17.95
N TYR A 534 -11.10 -4.59 -18.09
CA TYR A 534 -10.30 -3.84 -19.06
C TYR A 534 -9.95 -4.69 -20.27
N GLU A 535 -10.45 -5.93 -20.38
CA GLU A 535 -10.13 -6.84 -21.47
C GLU A 535 -10.99 -6.58 -22.69
N HIS A 536 -12.30 -6.47 -22.48
CA HIS A 536 -13.26 -6.52 -23.57
C HIS A 536 -14.15 -5.29 -23.60
N VAL A 537 -14.60 -4.97 -24.81
CA VAL A 537 -15.74 -4.09 -25.04
C VAL A 537 -16.89 -4.97 -25.48
N TYR A 538 -18.05 -4.80 -24.86
CA TYR A 538 -19.18 -5.69 -25.06
C TYR A 538 -20.30 -5.04 -25.86
N TRP A 539 -21.14 -5.87 -26.48
CA TRP A 539 -22.47 -5.47 -26.94
C TRP A 539 -23.51 -5.88 -25.91
N MET A 540 -24.40 -4.96 -25.55
CA MET A 540 -25.49 -5.23 -24.62
C MET A 540 -26.56 -6.08 -25.32
N CYS A 541 -26.78 -7.28 -24.82
CA CYS A 541 -27.68 -8.26 -25.41
C CYS A 541 -29.06 -8.25 -24.73
N ALA A 542 -29.10 -8.17 -23.39
CA ALA A 542 -30.37 -8.12 -22.65
C ALA A 542 -30.21 -7.51 -21.26
N THR A 543 -31.29 -6.95 -20.73
CA THR A 543 -31.40 -6.60 -19.31
C THR A 543 -32.36 -7.58 -18.63
N LEU A 544 -31.88 -8.29 -17.62
CA LEU A 544 -32.68 -9.20 -16.81
C LEU A 544 -33.15 -8.50 -15.54
N ARG A 545 -34.08 -9.13 -14.81
CA ARG A 545 -34.46 -8.67 -13.46
C ARG A 545 -33.30 -8.82 -12.47
N CYS A 546 -33.43 -8.20 -11.30
CA CYS A 546 -32.42 -8.22 -10.23
C CYS A 546 -31.06 -7.62 -10.63
N GLY A 547 -31.04 -6.67 -11.58
CA GLY A 547 -29.83 -5.93 -11.98
C GLY A 547 -28.84 -6.74 -12.81
N CYS A 548 -29.20 -7.95 -13.23
CA CYS A 548 -28.35 -8.78 -14.09
C CYS A 548 -28.49 -8.34 -15.56
N ILE A 549 -27.42 -8.45 -16.33
CA ILE A 549 -27.41 -8.15 -17.76
C ILE A 549 -26.80 -9.32 -18.54
N VAL A 550 -27.10 -9.38 -19.83
CA VAL A 550 -26.43 -10.28 -20.76
C VAL A 550 -25.66 -9.43 -21.75
N VAL A 551 -24.41 -9.79 -21.98
CA VAL A 551 -23.49 -9.09 -22.87
C VAL A 551 -22.81 -10.07 -23.82
N MET A 552 -22.39 -9.59 -24.99
CA MET A 552 -21.66 -10.37 -25.99
C MET A 552 -20.29 -9.73 -26.25
N ASP A 553 -19.23 -10.54 -26.34
CA ASP A 553 -17.89 -10.06 -26.69
C ASP A 553 -17.64 -10.01 -28.21
N SER A 554 -16.43 -9.61 -28.61
CA SER A 554 -16.03 -9.53 -30.03
C SER A 554 -15.97 -10.90 -30.74
N LYS A 555 -15.86 -11.99 -29.98
CA LYS A 555 -15.85 -13.37 -30.48
C LYS A 555 -17.25 -13.96 -30.64
N GLN A 556 -18.28 -13.16 -30.34
CA GLN A 556 -19.68 -13.57 -30.36
C GLN A 556 -20.03 -14.62 -29.29
N ASP A 557 -19.27 -14.63 -28.18
CA ASP A 557 -19.57 -15.37 -26.97
C ASP A 557 -20.42 -14.50 -26.03
N TYR A 558 -21.44 -15.10 -25.42
CA TYR A 558 -22.42 -14.43 -24.58
C TYR A 558 -22.20 -14.78 -23.11
N TYR A 559 -22.33 -13.76 -22.28
CA TYR A 559 -22.08 -13.84 -20.85
C TYR A 559 -23.25 -13.24 -20.06
N LEU A 560 -23.68 -13.97 -19.04
CA LEU A 560 -24.49 -13.42 -17.96
C LEU A 560 -23.57 -12.67 -16.99
N VAL A 561 -23.90 -11.43 -16.70
CA VAL A 561 -23.22 -10.60 -15.71
C VAL A 561 -24.19 -10.37 -14.55
N ASP A 562 -23.80 -10.81 -13.37
CA ASP A 562 -24.60 -10.59 -12.16
C ASP A 562 -24.38 -9.19 -11.56
N SER A 563 -25.12 -8.88 -10.49
CA SER A 563 -25.02 -7.60 -9.79
C SER A 563 -23.66 -7.33 -9.12
N TYR A 564 -22.76 -8.31 -9.09
CA TYR A 564 -21.39 -8.19 -8.58
C TYR A 564 -20.36 -8.18 -9.73
N LEU A 565 -20.82 -7.97 -10.96
CA LEU A 565 -20.01 -7.98 -12.18
C LEU A 565 -19.33 -9.32 -12.48
N LYS A 566 -19.81 -10.42 -11.89
CA LYS A 566 -19.29 -11.75 -12.21
C LYS A 566 -19.85 -12.20 -13.55
N LYS A 567 -18.95 -12.42 -14.51
CA LYS A 567 -19.25 -12.96 -15.83
C LYS A 567 -19.37 -14.49 -15.79
N THR A 568 -20.43 -15.03 -16.39
CA THR A 568 -20.63 -16.47 -16.59
C THR A 568 -20.97 -16.73 -18.05
N TYR A 569 -20.21 -17.59 -18.72
CA TYR A 569 -20.49 -17.96 -20.11
C TYR A 569 -21.85 -18.67 -20.23
N ILE A 570 -22.65 -18.29 -21.22
CA ILE A 570 -24.01 -18.82 -21.42
C ILE A 570 -24.30 -19.28 -22.85
N GLY A 571 -23.46 -18.98 -23.84
CA GLY A 571 -23.66 -19.43 -25.21
C GLY A 571 -22.91 -18.62 -26.24
N CYS A 572 -23.15 -18.90 -27.52
CA CYS A 572 -22.51 -18.18 -28.64
C CYS A 572 -23.43 -18.17 -29.87
N ASN A 573 -23.07 -17.38 -30.88
CA ASN A 573 -23.85 -17.32 -32.13
C ASN A 573 -23.84 -18.64 -32.93
N ASN A 574 -22.78 -19.45 -32.79
CA ASN A 574 -22.62 -20.73 -33.50
C ASN A 574 -22.52 -21.89 -32.48
N PRO A 575 -23.63 -22.26 -31.81
CA PRO A 575 -23.60 -23.20 -30.70
C PRO A 575 -23.27 -24.62 -31.16
N LYS A 576 -22.48 -25.34 -30.36
CA LYS A 576 -22.17 -26.76 -30.63
C LYS A 576 -23.17 -27.72 -29.98
N ASN A 577 -23.93 -27.24 -29.01
CA ASN A 577 -24.91 -28.02 -28.26
C ASN A 577 -26.03 -27.10 -27.74
N GLU A 578 -27.14 -27.70 -27.28
CA GLU A 578 -28.33 -26.97 -26.81
C GLU A 578 -28.07 -26.05 -25.60
N ASN A 579 -27.03 -26.29 -24.81
CA ASN A 579 -26.70 -25.42 -23.67
C ASN A 579 -25.97 -24.14 -24.09
N GLU A 580 -25.54 -24.04 -25.34
CA GLU A 580 -24.92 -22.84 -25.93
C GLU A 580 -25.90 -22.07 -26.84
N ASP A 581 -27.05 -22.67 -27.17
CA ASP A 581 -28.06 -22.06 -28.05
C ASP A 581 -28.91 -21.05 -27.28
N LEU A 582 -28.78 -19.77 -27.64
CA LEU A 582 -29.51 -18.67 -27.01
C LEU A 582 -31.03 -18.79 -27.15
N HIS A 583 -31.55 -19.46 -28.18
CA HIS A 583 -32.98 -19.72 -28.32
C HIS A 583 -33.53 -20.63 -27.21
N ILE A 584 -32.67 -21.43 -26.58
CA ILE A 584 -33.01 -22.30 -25.45
C ILE A 584 -32.63 -21.61 -24.13
N VAL A 585 -31.44 -21.01 -24.07
CA VAL A 585 -30.86 -20.45 -22.85
C VAL A 585 -31.61 -19.21 -22.37
N MET A 586 -31.92 -18.26 -23.27
CA MET A 586 -32.50 -16.97 -22.88
C MET A 586 -33.91 -17.08 -22.27
N PRO A 587 -34.85 -17.87 -22.82
CA PRO A 587 -36.15 -18.08 -22.19
C PRO A 587 -36.04 -18.70 -20.78
N ARG A 588 -35.15 -19.68 -20.59
CA ARG A 588 -34.91 -20.31 -19.27
C ARG A 588 -34.35 -19.29 -18.28
N LEU A 589 -33.39 -18.48 -18.72
CA LEU A 589 -32.72 -17.50 -17.90
C LEU A 589 -33.65 -16.36 -17.48
N GLY A 590 -34.43 -15.82 -18.42
CA GLY A 590 -35.43 -14.79 -18.15
C GLY A 590 -36.44 -15.21 -17.10
N LYS A 591 -36.98 -16.44 -17.24
CA LYS A 591 -37.96 -16.99 -16.29
C LYS A 591 -37.38 -17.13 -14.88
N LYS A 592 -36.16 -17.67 -14.77
CA LYS A 592 -35.47 -17.83 -13.48
C LYS A 592 -35.38 -16.50 -12.73
N TYR A 593 -34.85 -15.46 -13.36
CA TYR A 593 -34.65 -14.16 -12.71
C TYR A 593 -35.96 -13.40 -12.46
N TYR A 594 -36.98 -13.63 -13.30
CA TYR A 594 -38.33 -13.14 -13.04
C TYR A 594 -38.91 -13.75 -11.75
N ASP A 595 -38.86 -15.09 -11.61
CA ASP A 595 -39.38 -15.79 -10.45
C ASP A 595 -38.64 -15.38 -9.15
N GLU A 596 -37.32 -15.19 -9.22
CA GLU A 596 -36.52 -14.70 -8.09
C GLU A 596 -36.93 -13.28 -7.64
N MET A 597 -37.17 -12.37 -8.59
CA MET A 597 -37.65 -11.02 -8.31
C MET A 597 -39.05 -11.05 -7.66
N MET A 598 -39.99 -11.81 -8.24
CA MET A 598 -41.35 -11.94 -7.68
C MET A 598 -41.32 -12.49 -6.24
N LEU A 599 -40.40 -13.40 -5.94
CA LEU A 599 -40.21 -13.91 -4.58
C LEU A 599 -39.67 -12.84 -3.63
N GLN A 600 -38.77 -11.96 -4.09
CA GLN A 600 -38.28 -10.83 -3.31
C GLN A 600 -39.38 -9.79 -3.04
N GLU A 601 -40.20 -9.47 -4.03
CA GLU A 601 -41.33 -8.54 -3.87
C GLU A 601 -42.35 -9.08 -2.88
N LYS A 602 -42.75 -10.35 -2.97
CA LYS A 602 -43.66 -10.98 -2.00
C LYS A 602 -43.10 -10.95 -0.58
N LYS A 603 -41.79 -11.16 -0.40
CA LYS A 603 -41.14 -11.06 0.92
C LYS A 603 -41.16 -9.63 1.45
N LYS A 604 -40.98 -8.64 0.57
CA LYS A 604 -41.05 -7.22 0.92
C LYS A 604 -42.47 -6.82 1.31
N GLU A 605 -43.47 -7.17 0.52
CA GLU A 605 -44.89 -6.93 0.81
C GLU A 605 -45.31 -7.60 2.12
N ALA A 606 -44.90 -8.85 2.36
CA ALA A 606 -45.16 -9.54 3.62
C ALA A 606 -44.52 -8.82 4.82
N SER A 607 -43.30 -8.30 4.65
CA SER A 607 -42.61 -7.53 5.69
C SER A 607 -43.29 -6.18 5.95
N GLU A 608 -43.74 -5.49 4.89
CA GLU A 608 -44.48 -4.23 5.00
C GLU A 608 -45.85 -4.43 5.66
N MET A 609 -46.54 -5.53 5.36
CA MET A 609 -47.82 -5.90 6.00
C MET A 609 -47.64 -6.22 7.49
N ILE A 610 -46.54 -6.89 7.88
CA ILE A 610 -46.19 -7.11 9.29
C ILE A 610 -45.96 -5.74 9.97
N LEU A 611 -45.21 -4.84 9.34
CA LEU A 611 -44.95 -3.50 9.87
C LEU A 611 -46.24 -2.67 10.03
N LEU A 612 -47.19 -2.79 9.09
CA LEU A 612 -48.50 -2.14 9.13
C LEU A 612 -49.39 -2.69 10.25
N HIS A 613 -49.34 -4.01 10.48
CA HIS A 613 -50.03 -4.64 11.60
C HIS A 613 -49.44 -4.22 12.95
N GLU A 614 -48.11 -4.18 13.08
CA GLU A 614 -47.44 -3.68 14.29
C GLU A 614 -47.74 -2.19 14.56
N LYS A 615 -47.90 -1.38 13.51
CA LYS A 615 -48.35 0.02 13.62
C LYS A 615 -49.82 0.16 14.01
N SER A 616 -50.70 -0.76 13.61
CA SER A 616 -52.13 -0.67 13.92
C SER A 616 -52.48 -1.15 15.33
N GLU A 617 -51.62 -1.96 15.96
CA GLU A 617 -51.76 -2.39 17.36
C GLU A 617 -51.16 -1.41 18.39
N ALA A 618 -50.60 -0.27 17.96
CA ALA A 618 -50.12 0.76 18.87
C ALA A 618 -51.32 1.52 19.49
N GLY A 619 -51.76 1.07 20.68
CA GLY A 619 -52.75 1.76 21.50
C GLY A 619 -52.42 3.23 21.78
N HIS A 620 -53.37 3.99 22.33
CA HIS A 620 -53.21 5.41 22.59
C HIS A 620 -52.04 5.65 23.55
N VAL A 621 -50.97 6.27 23.04
CA VAL A 621 -49.76 6.55 23.81
C VAL A 621 -49.85 7.94 24.44
N GLU A 622 -49.65 8.00 25.75
CA GLU A 622 -49.64 9.22 26.55
C GLU A 622 -48.31 9.35 27.30
N LEU A 623 -47.58 10.44 27.07
CA LEU A 623 -46.42 10.81 27.89
C LEU A 623 -46.91 11.49 29.16
N TYR A 624 -46.45 11.02 30.31
CA TYR A 624 -46.87 11.58 31.60
C TYR A 624 -45.68 11.89 32.51
N GLN A 625 -45.85 12.89 33.37
CA GLN A 625 -44.82 13.35 34.30
C GLN A 625 -45.25 13.09 35.74
N ALA A 626 -44.32 12.57 36.56
CA ALA A 626 -44.48 12.50 38.01
C ALA A 626 -43.22 13.07 38.67
N GLY A 627 -43.38 14.16 39.42
CA GLY A 627 -42.25 14.94 39.92
C GLY A 627 -41.45 15.55 38.77
N LYS A 628 -40.13 15.32 38.74
CA LYS A 628 -39.22 15.83 37.69
C LYS A 628 -38.91 14.80 36.59
N LYS A 629 -39.60 13.65 36.58
CA LYS A 629 -39.32 12.54 35.65
C LYS A 629 -40.55 12.18 34.81
N TRP A 630 -40.28 11.73 33.59
CA TRP A 630 -41.24 11.36 32.55
C TRP A 630 -41.32 9.85 32.36
N GLY A 631 -42.52 9.37 32.06
CA GLY A 631 -42.85 7.99 31.74
C GLY A 631 -43.88 7.91 30.61
N ILE A 632 -44.26 6.69 30.23
CA ILE A 632 -45.16 6.40 29.11
C ILE A 632 -46.33 5.53 29.59
N LYS A 633 -47.54 5.92 29.23
CA LYS A 633 -48.74 5.08 29.30
C LYS A 633 -49.18 4.67 27.90
N VAL A 634 -49.70 3.46 27.79
CA VAL A 634 -50.40 2.97 26.60
C VAL A 634 -51.78 2.52 27.05
N ASP A 635 -52.83 3.09 26.46
CA ASP A 635 -54.23 2.87 26.82
C ASP A 635 -54.51 3.02 28.34
N GLY A 636 -53.91 4.05 28.94
CA GLY A 636 -54.06 4.36 30.37
C GLY A 636 -53.26 3.49 31.33
N ARG A 637 -52.58 2.43 30.86
CA ARG A 637 -51.68 1.59 31.68
C ARG A 637 -50.27 2.12 31.63
N VAL A 638 -49.60 2.20 32.79
CA VAL A 638 -48.18 2.59 32.86
C VAL A 638 -47.34 1.47 32.25
N VAL A 639 -46.66 1.78 31.15
CA VAL A 639 -45.75 0.87 30.45
C VAL A 639 -44.30 1.21 30.78
N VAL A 640 -44.00 2.50 30.88
CA VAL A 640 -42.71 3.02 31.34
C VAL A 640 -42.96 3.89 32.57
N PRO A 641 -42.45 3.52 33.76
CA PRO A 641 -42.57 4.36 34.94
C PRO A 641 -41.79 5.68 34.75
N PRO A 642 -42.00 6.71 35.59
CA PRO A 642 -41.41 8.02 35.42
C PRO A 642 -39.92 7.99 35.80
N LEU A 643 -39.08 7.57 34.84
CA LEU A 643 -37.65 7.30 35.03
C LEU A 643 -36.76 8.37 34.40
N TYR A 644 -37.19 8.97 33.29
CA TYR A 644 -36.35 9.77 32.41
C TYR A 644 -36.52 11.26 32.65
N ARG A 645 -35.48 12.05 32.36
CA ARG A 645 -35.51 13.51 32.52
C ARG A 645 -36.41 14.17 31.48
N SER A 646 -36.41 13.63 30.27
CA SER A 646 -37.26 14.06 29.15
C SER A 646 -37.57 12.87 28.26
N ILE A 647 -38.74 12.89 27.62
CA ILE A 647 -39.12 11.94 26.56
C ILE A 647 -39.69 12.78 25.41
N ALA A 648 -39.14 12.59 24.21
CA ALA A 648 -39.63 13.25 23.01
C ALA A 648 -40.94 12.61 22.54
N GLN A 649 -41.73 13.36 21.75
CA GLN A 649 -42.95 12.82 21.17
C GLN A 649 -42.63 11.58 20.31
N PRO A 650 -43.45 10.52 20.40
CA PRO A 650 -43.23 9.31 19.61
C PRO A 650 -43.29 9.57 18.10
N VAL A 651 -42.43 8.86 17.37
CA VAL A 651 -42.43 8.80 15.90
C VAL A 651 -42.48 7.33 15.50
N GLY A 652 -43.62 6.90 14.96
CA GLY A 652 -43.91 5.48 14.74
C GLY A 652 -43.92 4.68 16.05
N ALA A 653 -43.15 3.60 16.11
CA ALA A 653 -43.07 2.71 17.29
C ALA A 653 -41.99 3.12 18.32
N TYR A 654 -41.35 4.27 18.14
CA TYR A 654 -40.16 4.68 18.90
C TYR A 654 -40.29 6.09 19.48
N CYS A 655 -39.54 6.37 20.54
CA CYS A 655 -39.35 7.71 21.07
C CYS A 655 -37.90 7.89 21.56
N ALA A 656 -37.41 9.13 21.50
CA ALA A 656 -36.12 9.50 22.09
C ALA A 656 -36.31 9.84 23.56
N PHE A 657 -35.36 9.45 24.42
CA PHE A 657 -35.40 9.74 25.85
C PHE A 657 -34.07 10.32 26.33
N GLU A 658 -34.15 11.22 27.30
CA GLU A 658 -32.98 11.81 27.97
C GLU A 658 -32.86 11.22 29.38
N GLU A 659 -31.76 10.49 29.63
CA GLU A 659 -31.51 9.88 30.94
C GLU A 659 -30.84 10.89 31.90
N ILE A 660 -29.82 11.58 31.40
CA ILE A 660 -29.00 12.59 32.08
C ILE A 660 -28.84 13.77 31.10
N PRO A 661 -28.64 15.03 31.54
CA PRO A 661 -28.52 16.18 30.63
C PRO A 661 -27.59 15.92 29.44
N ARG A 662 -28.12 16.06 28.21
CA ARG A 662 -27.42 15.83 26.94
C ARG A 662 -27.01 14.38 26.66
N TYR A 663 -27.63 13.41 27.32
CA TYR A 663 -27.45 11.99 27.01
C TYR A 663 -28.80 11.41 26.56
N TRP A 664 -28.98 11.42 25.25
CA TRP A 664 -30.17 10.93 24.56
C TRP A 664 -29.97 9.50 24.03
N GLY A 665 -31.01 8.69 24.20
CA GLY A 665 -31.14 7.33 23.67
C GLY A 665 -32.47 7.15 22.94
N ILE A 666 -32.71 5.94 22.42
CA ILE A 666 -33.94 5.57 21.69
C ILE A 666 -34.55 4.33 22.34
N MET A 667 -35.85 4.37 22.59
CA MET A 667 -36.62 3.22 23.08
C MET A 667 -37.88 2.98 22.26
N THR A 668 -38.43 1.77 22.36
CA THR A 668 -39.78 1.46 21.87
C THR A 668 -40.84 2.06 22.79
N LEU A 669 -42.06 2.21 22.27
CA LEU A 669 -43.25 2.57 23.07
C LEU A 669 -43.58 1.55 24.18
N LYS A 670 -42.99 0.36 24.13
CA LYS A 670 -43.08 -0.69 25.17
C LYS A 670 -41.99 -0.58 26.24
N GLY A 671 -41.14 0.45 26.19
CA GLY A 671 -40.07 0.70 27.16
C GLY A 671 -38.76 -0.05 26.94
N LYS A 672 -38.60 -0.74 25.80
CA LYS A 672 -37.35 -1.43 25.47
C LYS A 672 -36.37 -0.43 24.88
N VAL A 673 -35.24 -0.21 25.55
CA VAL A 673 -34.13 0.59 25.03
C VAL A 673 -33.47 -0.13 23.85
N ILE A 674 -33.38 0.54 22.71
CA ILE A 674 -32.73 0.04 21.48
C ILE A 674 -31.38 0.72 21.25
N VAL A 675 -31.28 1.98 21.65
CA VAL A 675 -30.06 2.76 21.58
C VAL A 675 -29.81 3.38 22.96
N ASP A 676 -28.69 3.03 23.58
CA ASP A 676 -28.30 3.56 24.88
C ASP A 676 -28.17 5.08 24.87
N ALA A 677 -28.46 5.71 26.01
CA ALA A 677 -28.35 7.14 26.19
C ALA A 677 -26.88 7.60 26.22
N LYS A 678 -26.31 7.90 25.05
CA LYS A 678 -24.91 8.35 24.90
C LYS A 678 -24.70 9.43 23.84
N TYR A 679 -25.77 9.90 23.23
CA TYR A 679 -25.72 10.89 22.16
C TYR A 679 -26.14 12.26 22.66
N GLU A 680 -25.50 13.31 22.15
CA GLU A 680 -25.85 14.68 22.50
C GLU A 680 -27.21 15.06 21.91
N LYS A 681 -27.56 14.50 20.74
CA LYS A 681 -28.82 14.75 20.04
C LYS A 681 -29.31 13.51 19.31
N VAL A 682 -30.62 13.29 19.29
CA VAL A 682 -31.30 12.21 18.56
C VAL A 682 -32.52 12.77 17.84
N GLU A 683 -32.62 12.54 16.54
CA GLU A 683 -33.77 12.86 15.71
C GLU A 683 -34.33 11.58 15.10
N ILE A 684 -35.61 11.30 15.29
CA ILE A 684 -36.29 10.12 14.73
C ILE A 684 -37.20 10.59 13.60
N HIS A 685 -37.11 9.94 12.44
CA HIS A 685 -37.90 10.20 11.26
C HIS A 685 -38.86 9.05 10.96
N ASP A 686 -39.93 9.36 10.22
CA ASP A 686 -40.86 8.35 9.71
C ASP A 686 -40.14 7.30 8.86
N GLY A 687 -40.54 6.04 9.01
CA GLY A 687 -39.90 4.90 8.34
C GLY A 687 -38.79 4.21 9.14
N GLY A 688 -38.62 4.54 10.43
CA GLY A 688 -37.68 3.84 11.31
C GLY A 688 -36.23 4.27 11.10
N ILE A 689 -35.99 5.54 10.77
CA ILE A 689 -34.65 6.09 10.59
C ILE A 689 -34.38 7.09 11.70
N ALA A 690 -33.27 6.95 12.42
CA ALA A 690 -32.84 7.91 13.42
C ALA A 690 -31.48 8.50 13.07
N VAL A 691 -31.33 9.81 13.20
CA VAL A 691 -30.05 10.52 13.09
C VAL A 691 -29.58 10.85 14.50
N VAL A 692 -28.44 10.30 14.89
CA VAL A 692 -27.84 10.52 16.21
C VAL A 692 -26.56 11.35 16.07
N THR A 693 -26.35 12.28 16.99
CA THR A 693 -25.14 13.13 17.04
C THR A 693 -24.37 12.81 18.31
N ASP A 694 -23.11 12.40 18.17
CA ASP A 694 -22.25 12.19 19.33
C ASP A 694 -21.73 13.52 19.92
N ILE A 695 -21.08 13.44 21.08
CA ILE A 695 -20.49 14.60 21.78
C ILE A 695 -19.38 15.32 20.98
N THR A 696 -18.91 14.76 19.87
CA THR A 696 -17.92 15.37 18.98
C THR A 696 -18.58 16.12 17.81
N GLY A 697 -19.92 16.11 17.75
CA GLY A 697 -20.71 16.71 16.68
C GLY A 697 -20.85 15.83 15.44
N LYS A 698 -20.38 14.57 15.49
CA LYS A 698 -20.46 13.65 14.36
C LYS A 698 -21.83 12.99 14.30
N THR A 699 -22.48 13.07 13.14
CA THR A 699 -23.79 12.48 12.89
C THR A 699 -23.69 11.05 12.35
N GLN A 700 -24.56 10.17 12.82
CA GLN A 700 -24.71 8.79 12.33
C GLN A 700 -26.19 8.48 12.10
N THR A 701 -26.49 7.82 10.98
CA THR A 701 -27.83 7.28 10.69
C THR A 701 -27.96 5.86 11.23
N ILE A 702 -29.02 5.61 12.00
CA ILE A 702 -29.39 4.31 12.57
C ILE A 702 -30.74 3.90 11.98
N TYR A 703 -30.80 2.70 11.41
CA TYR A 703 -32.06 2.08 10.97
C TYR A 703 -32.66 1.28 12.13
N LEU A 704 -33.76 1.77 12.67
CA LEU A 704 -34.55 1.16 13.74
C LEU A 704 -35.40 0.04 13.11
N LYS A 705 -35.07 -1.21 13.45
CA LYS A 705 -35.81 -2.41 13.01
C LYS A 705 -36.87 -2.81 14.01
#